data_AF-A0A088RQH7-F1
#
_entry.id   AF-A0A088RQH7-F1
#
_cell.length_a   1.000
_cell.length_b   1.000
_cell.length_c   1.000
_cell.angle_alpha   90.00
_cell.angle_beta   90.00
_cell.angle_gamma   90.00
#
_symmetry.space_group_name_H-M   'P 1'
#
loop_
_entity.id
_entity.type
_entity.pdbx_description
1 polymer ?
#
loop_
_entity_poly.entity_id
_entity_poly.type
_entity_poly.pdbx_seq_one_letter_code
_entity_poly.pdbx_strand_id
1 'polypeptide(L)'
;MSSPCADGVMPAPAEEAKMSEQPAPKAPPLEPIIPGCTPYKYYRVPEGLKRKRRKQKVGIIFGYVGECYCGLQWNHLPEYPTVEEALMKALFETDMISEVNFANFKVQQLLNFERASRTDKGVHALRNVVSVAVMLPYDPAYAKRRLAAMQEHTKGTAAGETHNVDGDSEEDANDAIFSCEEAKRLLNKALPRDLHVYGVVPVTRSFNAYLNCGGRRYEYYLPTFSLMTEEEYSKTYFPTSLAPSQPTLKEVGFVPGKHGKPSAPRAALATEEEEEAQRRKHKNSGRKNKGHFPKRKTAKAAARTVETAEAGTAPPDSTPTLEGEGGDSVPETVAPRHAELLDSSSETAADSTNPIARNDGAARECDSDTESQGSDVEVQAALERVSKRRPYEDNYVTHFHDGLFESMILFRTIPTDAMRHIARYRLAAEQLQHIRRLFHEYEGTHCYHNFTPGGRSYDASCYRFIRGVSVSDPFIVSPEEALLQDSIDCWSLNHFYSPDERVTATYAEWMTEGETTELQNTITFALEQGKLHVPKSVDTALQERMRQHIRDVYAGGIEVVRIELDGQSFMLNQIRKMIGAVVCIAAAGLPLNHIRDVLLRKGVRRGIPMVPANGLFLSYLDFSGYNRRLKRIQSDGNNGSGKATLDVEAGVDAEEVESQRRRIIAVVLRNEMAEDIMGKWMRSLRHVLRLAWKHTLD
;
A
#
# COMPACT_ATOMS: atom_id res chain seq x y z
N MET A 1 -104.92 -6.43 -29.49
CA MET A 1 -104.01 -5.84 -30.49
C MET A 1 -102.58 -5.99 -29.94
N SER A 2 -101.58 -6.53 -30.64
CA SER A 2 -101.56 -7.47 -31.79
C SER A 2 -100.10 -7.95 -31.98
N SER A 3 -99.91 -9.20 -32.41
CA SER A 3 -98.62 -9.86 -32.71
C SER A 3 -98.01 -9.37 -34.06
N PRO A 4 -96.95 -9.97 -34.69
CA PRO A 4 -96.12 -11.15 -34.33
C PRO A 4 -94.60 -11.11 -34.69
N CYS A 5 -93.87 -12.20 -34.39
CA CYS A 5 -92.73 -12.82 -35.16
C CYS A 5 -91.42 -12.03 -35.45
N ALA A 6 -90.25 -12.64 -35.73
CA ALA A 6 -89.76 -14.05 -35.62
C ALA A 6 -88.19 -14.10 -35.71
N ASP A 7 -87.65 -15.31 -35.85
CA ASP A 7 -86.28 -15.71 -36.22
C ASP A 7 -85.14 -15.63 -35.17
N GLY A 8 -84.18 -16.56 -35.30
CA GLY A 8 -83.01 -16.73 -34.42
C GLY A 8 -82.03 -17.78 -34.93
N VAL A 9 -80.78 -17.74 -34.45
CA VAL A 9 -79.68 -18.65 -34.83
C VAL A 9 -78.84 -18.99 -33.58
N MET A 10 -78.35 -20.23 -33.49
CA MET A 10 -77.56 -20.74 -32.35
C MET A 10 -76.04 -20.62 -32.59
N PRO A 11 -75.22 -20.32 -31.58
CA PRO A 11 -73.78 -20.59 -31.59
C PRO A 11 -73.44 -22.00 -31.07
N ALA A 12 -72.36 -22.58 -31.58
CA ALA A 12 -71.81 -23.89 -31.21
C ALA A 12 -70.70 -23.77 -30.14
N PRO A 13 -70.23 -24.86 -29.48
CA PRO A 13 -69.29 -24.76 -28.36
C PRO A 13 -67.86 -24.39 -28.78
N ALA A 14 -67.09 -23.85 -27.82
CA ALA A 14 -65.68 -23.49 -28.02
C ALA A 14 -64.73 -24.69 -27.88
N GLU A 15 -63.76 -24.82 -28.78
CA GLU A 15 -62.66 -25.79 -28.69
C GLU A 15 -61.50 -25.26 -27.81
N GLU A 16 -60.84 -26.17 -27.09
CA GLU A 16 -59.66 -25.87 -26.29
C GLU A 16 -58.40 -25.75 -27.16
N ALA A 17 -58.02 -24.52 -27.49
CA ALA A 17 -56.76 -24.25 -28.20
C ALA A 17 -55.55 -24.50 -27.28
N LYS A 18 -54.80 -25.59 -27.53
CA LYS A 18 -53.51 -25.86 -26.87
C LYS A 18 -52.47 -24.78 -27.20
N MET A 19 -52.29 -23.81 -26.30
CA MET A 19 -51.15 -22.90 -26.35
C MET A 19 -49.85 -23.67 -26.12
N SER A 20 -48.96 -23.66 -27.10
CA SER A 20 -47.60 -24.17 -26.95
C SER A 20 -46.77 -23.21 -26.09
N GLU A 21 -46.13 -23.72 -25.04
CA GLU A 21 -45.17 -22.96 -24.25
C GLU A 21 -43.93 -22.64 -25.11
N GLN A 22 -43.90 -21.44 -25.70
CA GLN A 22 -42.65 -20.89 -26.22
C GLN A 22 -41.76 -20.51 -25.04
N PRO A 23 -40.50 -20.99 -24.97
CA PRO A 23 -39.60 -20.61 -23.90
C PRO A 23 -39.36 -19.10 -23.96
N ALA A 24 -39.57 -18.40 -22.83
CA ALA A 24 -39.43 -16.95 -22.75
C ALA A 24 -38.07 -16.49 -23.31
N PRO A 25 -38.01 -15.38 -24.06
CA PRO A 25 -36.78 -14.92 -24.68
C PRO A 25 -35.71 -14.71 -23.61
N LYS A 26 -34.62 -15.48 -23.70
CA LYS A 26 -33.49 -15.36 -22.77
C LYS A 26 -33.01 -13.91 -22.80
N ALA A 27 -33.02 -13.26 -21.63
CA ALA A 27 -32.47 -11.93 -21.49
C ALA A 27 -31.02 -11.92 -22.02
N PRO A 28 -30.58 -10.84 -22.70
CA PRO A 28 -29.22 -10.76 -23.21
C PRO A 28 -28.22 -10.97 -22.06
N PRO A 29 -27.13 -11.73 -22.28
CA PRO A 29 -26.15 -11.98 -21.23
C PRO A 29 -25.58 -10.67 -20.70
N LEU A 30 -25.43 -10.57 -19.39
CA LEU A 30 -24.91 -9.36 -18.75
C LEU A 30 -23.45 -9.14 -19.17
N GLU A 31 -23.16 -7.98 -19.76
CA GLU A 31 -21.80 -7.65 -20.18
C GLU A 31 -20.86 -7.51 -18.96
N PRO A 32 -19.69 -8.18 -18.95
CA PRO A 32 -18.73 -8.08 -17.86
C PRO A 32 -17.99 -6.74 -17.91
N ILE A 33 -17.82 -6.09 -16.77
CA ILE A 33 -17.11 -4.79 -16.67
C ILE A 33 -15.63 -4.93 -17.06
N ILE A 34 -15.02 -6.07 -16.75
CA ILE A 34 -13.65 -6.39 -17.19
C ILE A 34 -13.76 -7.17 -18.51
N PRO A 35 -13.24 -6.65 -19.65
CA PRO A 35 -13.35 -7.31 -20.95
C PRO A 35 -12.71 -8.70 -20.98
N GLY A 36 -13.25 -9.58 -21.83
CA GLY A 36 -12.72 -10.93 -22.04
C GLY A 36 -12.74 -11.81 -20.79
N CYS A 37 -13.69 -11.58 -19.87
CA CYS A 37 -13.99 -12.50 -18.78
C CYS A 37 -15.07 -13.50 -19.19
N THR A 38 -14.91 -14.77 -18.84
CA THR A 38 -15.91 -15.82 -19.11
C THR A 38 -16.44 -16.40 -17.80
N PRO A 39 -17.75 -16.28 -17.48
CA PRO A 39 -18.30 -16.85 -16.27
C PRO A 39 -18.17 -18.38 -16.28
N TYR A 40 -17.97 -18.97 -15.10
CA TYR A 40 -17.82 -20.41 -14.87
C TYR A 40 -16.62 -21.12 -15.56
N LYS A 41 -15.68 -20.36 -16.16
CA LYS A 41 -14.55 -20.86 -16.95
C LYS A 41 -13.63 -21.85 -16.21
N TYR A 42 -13.38 -21.63 -14.92
CA TYR A 42 -12.51 -22.51 -14.11
C TYR A 42 -13.27 -23.42 -13.16
N TYR A 43 -14.48 -23.01 -12.75
CA TYR A 43 -15.37 -23.74 -11.86
C TYR A 43 -16.83 -23.36 -12.13
N ARG A 44 -17.71 -24.36 -12.21
CA ARG A 44 -19.16 -24.20 -12.31
C ARG A 44 -19.81 -25.00 -11.19
N VAL A 45 -20.68 -24.37 -10.40
CA VAL A 45 -21.49 -25.12 -9.43
C VAL A 45 -22.41 -26.11 -10.16
N PRO A 46 -22.41 -27.41 -9.78
CA PRO A 46 -23.32 -28.40 -10.33
C PRO A 46 -24.78 -27.97 -10.17
N GLU A 47 -25.62 -28.22 -11.19
CA GLU A 47 -26.97 -27.64 -11.26
C GLU A 47 -27.83 -27.89 -10.02
N GLY A 48 -27.81 -29.12 -9.46
CA GLY A 48 -28.52 -29.46 -8.23
C GLY A 48 -28.03 -28.75 -6.96
N LEU A 49 -26.77 -28.28 -6.94
CA LEU A 49 -26.14 -27.59 -5.80
C LEU A 49 -26.28 -26.06 -5.87
N LYS A 50 -26.97 -25.49 -6.87
CA LYS A 50 -27.13 -24.03 -6.98
C LYS A 50 -27.98 -23.40 -5.86
N ARG A 51 -28.74 -24.19 -5.10
CA ARG A 51 -30.00 -23.72 -4.47
C ARG A 51 -29.90 -22.83 -3.21
N LYS A 52 -28.70 -22.53 -2.67
CA LYS A 52 -28.38 -21.33 -1.85
C LYS A 52 -26.91 -21.26 -1.38
N ARG A 53 -25.99 -20.80 -2.23
CA ARG A 53 -24.65 -20.38 -1.76
C ARG A 53 -24.73 -19.01 -1.09
N ARG A 54 -24.52 -18.96 0.23
CA ARG A 54 -24.51 -17.70 1.00
C ARG A 54 -23.19 -16.94 0.82
N LYS A 55 -23.25 -15.61 0.60
CA LYS A 55 -22.05 -14.74 0.65
C LYS A 55 -21.39 -14.85 2.03
N GLN A 56 -20.11 -15.20 2.06
CA GLN A 56 -19.27 -15.26 3.25
C GLN A 56 -18.18 -14.19 3.18
N LYS A 57 -17.95 -13.47 4.28
CA LYS A 57 -16.82 -12.53 4.39
C LYS A 57 -15.55 -13.35 4.63
N VAL A 58 -14.56 -13.18 3.74
CA VAL A 58 -13.24 -13.81 3.82
C VAL A 58 -12.15 -12.74 3.81
N GLY A 59 -10.99 -13.08 4.38
CA GLY A 59 -9.71 -12.47 4.03
C GLY A 59 -9.02 -13.32 2.96
N ILE A 60 -8.37 -12.70 1.98
CA ILE A 60 -7.51 -13.38 1.00
C ILE A 60 -6.09 -12.88 1.25
N ILE A 61 -5.15 -13.80 1.44
CA ILE A 61 -3.72 -13.54 1.66
C ILE A 61 -2.99 -13.87 0.35
N PHE A 62 -2.30 -12.90 -0.24
CA PHE A 62 -1.75 -13.03 -1.59
C PHE A 62 -0.50 -12.16 -1.79
N GLY A 63 0.33 -12.54 -2.75
CA GLY A 63 1.54 -11.83 -3.17
C GLY A 63 1.55 -11.60 -4.67
N TYR A 64 2.35 -10.67 -5.14
CA TYR A 64 2.46 -10.33 -6.56
C TYR A 64 3.80 -9.68 -6.92
N VAL A 65 4.27 -9.98 -8.13
CA VAL A 65 5.34 -9.21 -8.78
C VAL A 65 4.73 -7.91 -9.29
N GLY A 66 5.14 -6.77 -8.73
CA GLY A 66 4.53 -5.48 -9.02
C GLY A 66 4.77 -4.99 -10.46
N GLU A 67 5.86 -5.40 -11.11
CA GLU A 67 6.24 -4.94 -12.45
C GLU A 67 5.17 -5.18 -13.51
N CYS A 68 4.30 -6.18 -13.34
CA CYS A 68 3.22 -6.49 -14.28
C CYS A 68 1.97 -5.59 -14.12
N TYR A 69 1.99 -4.60 -13.21
CA TYR A 69 0.80 -3.85 -12.81
C TYR A 69 1.00 -2.34 -12.64
N CYS A 70 -0.05 -1.60 -12.98
CA CYS A 70 -0.28 -0.20 -12.62
C CYS A 70 -0.67 -0.02 -11.13
N GLY A 71 -0.06 -0.83 -10.26
CA GLY A 71 -0.28 -0.85 -8.81
C GLY A 71 -1.49 -1.69 -8.41
N LEU A 72 -1.80 -1.64 -7.11
CA LEU A 72 -2.84 -2.50 -6.54
C LEU A 72 -4.27 -2.03 -6.86
N GLN A 73 -4.51 -0.72 -7.03
CA GLN A 73 -5.87 -0.19 -7.14
C GLN A 73 -6.44 -0.26 -8.55
N TRP A 74 -7.59 -0.90 -8.71
CA TRP A 74 -8.34 -0.85 -9.97
C TRP A 74 -8.72 0.60 -10.31
N ASN A 75 -8.32 1.01 -11.51
CA ASN A 75 -8.43 2.35 -12.07
C ASN A 75 -9.53 2.45 -13.15
N HIS A 76 -10.09 1.30 -13.57
CA HIS A 76 -11.02 1.14 -14.68
C HIS A 76 -10.48 1.60 -16.06
N LEU A 77 -9.16 1.53 -16.27
CA LEU A 77 -8.50 1.88 -17.55
C LEU A 77 -7.98 0.60 -18.25
N PRO A 78 -8.54 0.18 -19.40
CA PRO A 78 -8.26 -1.14 -20.01
C PRO A 78 -6.79 -1.44 -20.39
N GLU A 79 -5.96 -0.41 -20.52
CA GLU A 79 -4.53 -0.51 -20.90
C GLU A 79 -3.58 -0.59 -19.69
N TYR A 80 -4.12 -0.36 -18.48
CA TYR A 80 -3.35 -0.14 -17.24
C TYR A 80 -3.73 -1.20 -16.20
N PRO A 81 -3.38 -2.49 -16.42
CA PRO A 81 -3.84 -3.62 -15.63
C PRO A 81 -3.46 -3.48 -14.17
N THR A 82 -4.33 -3.97 -13.28
CA THR A 82 -4.17 -3.81 -11.83
C THR A 82 -4.36 -5.12 -11.09
N VAL A 83 -3.70 -5.25 -9.93
CA VAL A 83 -3.74 -6.47 -9.12
C VAL A 83 -5.17 -6.76 -8.63
N GLU A 84 -5.95 -5.71 -8.30
CA GLU A 84 -7.38 -5.86 -7.99
C GLU A 84 -8.21 -6.35 -9.18
N GLU A 85 -7.93 -5.90 -10.40
CA GLU A 85 -8.65 -6.33 -11.60
C GLU A 85 -8.39 -7.81 -11.92
N ALA A 86 -7.14 -8.26 -11.83
CA ALA A 86 -6.79 -9.67 -11.98
C ALA A 86 -7.48 -10.55 -10.93
N LEU A 87 -7.50 -10.13 -9.66
CA LEU A 87 -8.19 -10.84 -8.58
C LEU A 87 -9.72 -10.83 -8.73
N MET A 88 -10.30 -9.70 -9.13
CA MET A 88 -11.74 -9.57 -9.41
C MET A 88 -12.17 -10.45 -10.59
N LYS A 89 -11.35 -10.52 -11.64
CA LYS A 89 -11.54 -11.44 -12.77
C LYS A 89 -11.50 -12.88 -12.30
N ALA A 90 -10.45 -13.29 -11.59
CA ALA A 90 -10.32 -14.66 -11.08
C ALA A 90 -11.54 -15.07 -10.25
N LEU A 91 -11.96 -14.25 -9.28
CA LEU A 91 -13.15 -14.47 -8.44
C LEU A 91 -14.45 -14.63 -9.23
N PHE A 92 -14.57 -14.03 -10.42
CA PHE A 92 -15.72 -14.18 -11.31
C PHE A 92 -15.62 -15.42 -12.22
N GLU A 93 -14.46 -15.66 -12.82
CA GLU A 93 -14.20 -16.83 -13.68
C GLU A 93 -14.21 -18.16 -12.89
N THR A 94 -14.08 -18.11 -11.56
CA THR A 94 -14.28 -19.23 -10.61
C THR A 94 -15.66 -19.26 -9.93
N ASP A 95 -16.65 -18.50 -10.42
CA ASP A 95 -18.03 -18.49 -9.87
C ASP A 95 -18.11 -18.15 -8.37
N MET A 96 -17.24 -17.28 -7.84
CA MET A 96 -17.33 -16.78 -6.46
C MET A 96 -18.06 -15.42 -6.36
N ILE A 97 -18.21 -14.73 -7.49
CA ILE A 97 -19.03 -13.52 -7.68
C ILE A 97 -20.08 -13.85 -8.75
N SER A 98 -21.36 -13.54 -8.51
CA SER A 98 -22.40 -13.75 -9.54
C SER A 98 -22.39 -12.63 -10.58
N GLU A 99 -22.80 -12.96 -11.81
CA GLU A 99 -22.90 -12.04 -12.96
C GLU A 99 -23.61 -10.73 -12.61
N VAL A 100 -24.74 -10.79 -11.88
CA VAL A 100 -25.51 -9.60 -11.43
C VAL A 100 -24.71 -8.67 -10.50
N ASN A 101 -23.78 -9.20 -9.71
CA ASN A 101 -22.86 -8.36 -8.92
C ASN A 101 -21.70 -7.84 -9.78
N PHE A 102 -21.16 -8.68 -10.68
CA PHE A 102 -19.98 -8.38 -11.48
C PHE A 102 -20.23 -7.35 -12.60
N ALA A 103 -21.43 -7.35 -13.19
CA ALA A 103 -21.89 -6.37 -14.18
C ALA A 103 -22.27 -5.00 -13.57
N ASN A 104 -22.21 -4.85 -12.24
CA ASN A 104 -22.55 -3.60 -11.57
C ASN A 104 -21.30 -2.77 -11.27
N PHE A 105 -21.25 -1.50 -11.71
CA PHE A 105 -20.10 -0.61 -11.51
C PHE A 105 -19.72 -0.37 -10.03
N LYS A 106 -20.60 -0.74 -9.09
CA LYS A 106 -20.33 -0.73 -7.65
C LYS A 106 -19.92 -2.10 -7.09
N VAL A 107 -19.45 -3.04 -7.92
CA VAL A 107 -19.11 -4.42 -7.53
C VAL A 107 -18.23 -4.49 -6.27
N GLN A 108 -17.17 -3.69 -6.18
CA GLN A 108 -16.31 -3.63 -4.98
C GLN A 108 -17.13 -3.28 -3.71
N GLN A 109 -18.07 -2.35 -3.80
CA GLN A 109 -18.93 -1.94 -2.68
C GLN A 109 -19.98 -3.03 -2.35
N LEU A 110 -20.55 -3.70 -3.36
CA LEU A 110 -21.51 -4.81 -3.22
C LEU A 110 -20.90 -6.12 -2.66
N LEU A 111 -19.57 -6.19 -2.63
CA LEU A 111 -18.78 -7.28 -2.03
C LEU A 111 -18.01 -6.82 -0.78
N ASN A 112 -18.24 -5.59 -0.30
CA ASN A 112 -17.51 -4.98 0.81
C ASN A 112 -15.98 -5.12 0.67
N PHE A 113 -15.44 -4.89 -0.52
CA PHE A 113 -14.03 -5.08 -0.86
C PHE A 113 -13.15 -4.02 -0.18
N GLU A 114 -12.19 -4.46 0.62
CA GLU A 114 -11.32 -3.63 1.48
C GLU A 114 -9.88 -4.14 1.43
N ARG A 115 -8.84 -3.29 1.50
CA ARG A 115 -7.42 -3.73 1.42
C ARG A 115 -6.59 -3.23 2.59
N ALA A 116 -5.67 -4.06 3.08
CA ALA A 116 -4.82 -3.76 4.23
C ALA A 116 -3.77 -2.66 3.97
N SER A 117 -3.20 -2.67 2.75
CA SER A 117 -2.29 -1.65 2.25
C SER A 117 -2.59 -1.29 0.80
N ARG A 118 -1.91 -0.26 0.28
CA ARG A 118 -1.87 0.10 -1.13
C ARG A 118 -0.42 0.12 -1.59
N THR A 119 -0.15 -0.44 -2.76
CA THR A 119 1.13 -0.30 -3.46
C THR A 119 0.91 0.53 -4.72
N ASP A 120 1.89 1.37 -5.03
CA ASP A 120 1.91 2.19 -6.23
C ASP A 120 2.29 1.34 -7.47
N LYS A 121 2.38 1.96 -8.65
CA LYS A 121 2.80 1.31 -9.91
C LYS A 121 4.12 0.54 -9.71
N GLY A 122 4.21 -0.66 -10.27
CA GLY A 122 5.43 -1.49 -10.21
C GLY A 122 5.83 -2.04 -8.83
N VAL A 123 5.29 -1.51 -7.71
CA VAL A 123 5.68 -1.89 -6.35
C VAL A 123 5.10 -3.27 -5.97
N HIS A 124 5.98 -4.22 -5.69
CA HIS A 124 5.65 -5.61 -5.38
C HIS A 124 5.03 -5.77 -3.98
N ALA A 125 4.45 -6.94 -3.71
CA ALA A 125 4.11 -7.35 -2.35
C ALA A 125 4.30 -8.85 -2.17
N LEU A 126 4.92 -9.25 -1.07
CA LEU A 126 5.08 -10.65 -0.70
C LEU A 126 3.81 -11.19 -0.01
N ARG A 127 3.20 -10.42 0.91
CA ARG A 127 2.01 -10.79 1.68
C ARG A 127 1.09 -9.58 1.88
N ASN A 128 0.21 -9.33 0.92
CA ASN A 128 -0.89 -8.38 1.05
C ASN A 128 -2.20 -9.09 1.44
N VAL A 129 -3.17 -8.32 1.95
CA VAL A 129 -4.49 -8.83 2.33
C VAL A 129 -5.60 -7.92 1.81
N VAL A 130 -6.61 -8.55 1.22
CA VAL A 130 -7.93 -7.95 0.99
C VAL A 130 -8.99 -8.69 1.81
N SER A 131 -10.10 -8.04 2.14
CA SER A 131 -11.29 -8.72 2.64
C SER A 131 -12.49 -8.47 1.75
N VAL A 132 -13.24 -9.52 1.43
CA VAL A 132 -14.29 -9.52 0.39
C VAL A 132 -15.40 -10.50 0.76
N ALA A 133 -16.64 -10.25 0.31
CA ALA A 133 -17.82 -11.07 0.62
C ALA A 133 -18.25 -11.90 -0.60
N VAL A 134 -17.87 -13.18 -0.63
CA VAL A 134 -17.90 -14.06 -1.80
C VAL A 134 -18.73 -15.32 -1.58
N MET A 135 -19.18 -15.97 -2.65
CA MET A 135 -19.75 -17.31 -2.60
C MET A 135 -18.62 -18.34 -2.70
N LEU A 136 -18.24 -18.96 -1.58
CA LEU A 136 -17.22 -20.02 -1.61
C LEU A 136 -17.65 -21.19 -2.50
N PRO A 137 -16.68 -21.94 -3.08
CA PRO A 137 -16.97 -23.21 -3.74
C PRO A 137 -17.43 -24.25 -2.71
N TYR A 138 -18.15 -25.26 -3.17
CA TYR A 138 -18.43 -26.45 -2.35
C TYR A 138 -17.15 -27.23 -2.10
N ASP A 139 -17.05 -27.90 -0.95
CA ASP A 139 -15.97 -28.85 -0.74
C ASP A 139 -16.05 -30.02 -1.75
N PRO A 140 -14.93 -30.46 -2.36
CA PRO A 140 -14.94 -31.53 -3.36
C PRO A 140 -15.51 -32.87 -2.86
N ALA A 141 -15.33 -33.22 -1.58
CA ALA A 141 -15.85 -34.45 -1.00
C ALA A 141 -17.35 -34.34 -0.73
N TYR A 142 -17.81 -33.20 -0.17
CA TYR A 142 -19.24 -32.90 -0.02
C TYR A 142 -19.97 -32.92 -1.36
N ALA A 143 -19.43 -32.22 -2.37
CA ALA A 143 -20.01 -32.16 -3.71
C ALA A 143 -20.11 -33.55 -4.35
N LYS A 144 -19.07 -34.40 -4.19
CA LYS A 144 -19.09 -35.79 -4.66
C LYS A 144 -20.16 -36.63 -3.96
N ARG A 145 -20.30 -36.55 -2.63
CA ARG A 145 -21.34 -37.26 -1.85
C ARG A 145 -22.75 -36.86 -2.30
N ARG A 146 -23.07 -35.56 -2.29
CA ARG A 146 -24.44 -35.08 -2.61
C ARG A 146 -24.81 -35.34 -4.07
N LEU A 147 -23.85 -35.32 -5.01
CA LEU A 147 -24.09 -35.73 -6.41
C LEU A 147 -24.35 -37.24 -6.57
N ALA A 148 -23.67 -38.11 -5.82
CA ALA A 148 -23.94 -39.55 -5.84
C ALA A 148 -25.35 -39.84 -5.32
N ALA A 149 -25.72 -39.28 -4.16
CA ALA A 149 -27.07 -39.42 -3.59
C ALA A 149 -28.17 -38.89 -4.55
N MET A 150 -27.92 -37.79 -5.27
CA MET A 150 -28.84 -37.30 -6.31
C MET A 150 -28.99 -38.29 -7.49
N GLN A 151 -27.91 -38.96 -7.91
CA GLN A 151 -27.98 -39.97 -8.97
C GLN A 151 -28.73 -41.23 -8.52
N GLU A 152 -28.59 -41.62 -7.25
CA GLU A 152 -29.29 -42.75 -6.64
C GLU A 152 -30.79 -42.45 -6.49
N HIS A 153 -31.17 -41.29 -5.96
CA HIS A 153 -32.58 -40.86 -5.93
C HIS A 153 -33.21 -40.74 -7.33
N THR A 154 -32.43 -40.34 -8.35
CA THR A 154 -32.91 -40.29 -9.75
C THR A 154 -33.20 -41.71 -10.30
N LYS A 155 -32.50 -42.74 -9.82
CA LYS A 155 -32.78 -44.14 -10.14
C LYS A 155 -33.96 -44.70 -9.33
N GLY A 156 -34.06 -44.37 -8.04
CA GLY A 156 -35.16 -44.80 -7.16
C GLY A 156 -36.52 -44.20 -7.55
N THR A 157 -36.56 -42.92 -7.93
CA THR A 157 -37.79 -42.29 -8.45
C THR A 157 -38.23 -42.88 -9.80
N ALA A 158 -37.28 -43.34 -10.63
CA ALA A 158 -37.61 -44.12 -11.83
C ALA A 158 -38.12 -45.55 -11.53
N ALA A 159 -37.94 -46.04 -10.29
CA ALA A 159 -38.52 -47.29 -9.78
C ALA A 159 -39.83 -47.09 -8.98
N GLY A 160 -40.30 -45.85 -8.84
CA GLY A 160 -41.60 -45.51 -8.25
C GLY A 160 -41.58 -45.01 -6.79
N GLU A 161 -40.42 -44.88 -6.15
CA GLU A 161 -40.33 -44.46 -4.74
C GLU A 161 -40.18 -42.93 -4.59
N THR A 162 -41.16 -42.29 -3.94
CA THR A 162 -41.18 -40.83 -3.72
C THR A 162 -40.63 -40.45 -2.34
N HIS A 163 -39.32 -40.21 -2.25
CA HIS A 163 -38.70 -39.58 -1.08
C HIS A 163 -38.47 -38.07 -1.30
N ASN A 164 -38.78 -37.26 -0.28
CA ASN A 164 -38.50 -35.81 -0.30
C ASN A 164 -37.01 -35.54 -0.04
N VAL A 165 -36.33 -34.91 -1.00
CA VAL A 165 -34.86 -34.70 -0.99
C VAL A 165 -34.42 -33.40 -0.29
N ASP A 166 -35.38 -32.52 0.04
CA ASP A 166 -35.16 -31.20 0.67
C ASP A 166 -35.01 -31.26 2.21
N GLY A 167 -34.94 -32.46 2.81
CA GLY A 167 -34.46 -32.63 4.17
C GLY A 167 -32.93 -32.67 4.18
N ASP A 168 -32.29 -31.60 4.67
CA ASP A 168 -30.88 -31.68 5.09
C ASP A 168 -30.81 -32.66 6.26
N SER A 169 -29.91 -33.66 6.17
CA SER A 169 -29.81 -34.70 7.19
C SER A 169 -29.06 -34.19 8.42
N GLU A 170 -29.28 -34.79 9.59
CA GLU A 170 -28.48 -34.42 10.79
C GLU A 170 -26.99 -34.77 10.63
N GLU A 171 -26.63 -35.65 9.67
CA GLU A 171 -25.24 -35.94 9.29
C GLU A 171 -24.59 -34.79 8.50
N ASP A 172 -25.35 -34.05 7.67
CA ASP A 172 -24.85 -32.87 6.93
C ASP A 172 -24.38 -31.74 7.87
N ALA A 173 -24.81 -31.74 9.14
CA ALA A 173 -24.52 -30.67 10.10
C ALA A 173 -23.05 -30.61 10.56
N ASN A 174 -22.30 -31.71 10.42
CA ASN A 174 -20.90 -31.83 10.87
C ASN A 174 -19.88 -31.62 9.73
N ASP A 175 -20.35 -31.58 8.48
CA ASP A 175 -19.52 -31.58 7.28
C ASP A 175 -19.16 -30.16 6.81
N ALA A 176 -17.95 -29.97 6.28
CA ALA A 176 -17.48 -28.67 5.80
C ALA A 176 -18.03 -28.36 4.40
N ILE A 177 -19.34 -28.03 4.30
CA ILE A 177 -20.07 -27.78 3.03
C ILE A 177 -19.31 -26.89 2.02
N PHE A 178 -18.56 -25.88 2.51
CA PHE A 178 -17.79 -24.94 1.69
C PHE A 178 -16.31 -24.97 2.06
N SER A 179 -15.43 -25.11 1.06
CA SER A 179 -13.98 -25.21 1.27
C SER A 179 -13.24 -23.92 0.89
N CYS A 180 -12.36 -23.47 1.79
CA CYS A 180 -11.43 -22.37 1.52
C CYS A 180 -10.17 -22.82 0.77
N GLU A 181 -9.75 -24.08 0.92
CA GLU A 181 -8.61 -24.64 0.19
C GLU A 181 -8.96 -24.85 -1.29
N GLU A 182 -10.17 -25.31 -1.59
CA GLU A 182 -10.67 -25.31 -2.97
C GLU A 182 -10.77 -23.89 -3.53
N ALA A 183 -11.05 -22.88 -2.69
CA ALA A 183 -11.01 -21.48 -3.11
C ALA A 183 -9.59 -20.99 -3.43
N LYS A 184 -8.57 -21.31 -2.61
CA LYS A 184 -7.14 -21.06 -2.92
C LYS A 184 -6.76 -21.71 -4.25
N ARG A 185 -7.07 -23.01 -4.40
CA ARG A 185 -6.71 -23.82 -5.57
C ARG A 185 -7.36 -23.32 -6.87
N LEU A 186 -8.63 -22.93 -6.82
CA LEU A 186 -9.35 -22.37 -7.97
C LEU A 186 -8.84 -20.97 -8.34
N LEU A 187 -8.53 -20.12 -7.37
CA LEU A 187 -7.96 -18.79 -7.63
C LEU A 187 -6.59 -18.91 -8.29
N ASN A 188 -5.68 -19.71 -7.75
CA ASN A 188 -4.34 -19.90 -8.35
C ASN A 188 -4.37 -20.58 -9.74
N LYS A 189 -5.46 -21.27 -10.10
CA LYS A 189 -5.68 -21.77 -11.47
C LYS A 189 -6.20 -20.68 -12.42
N ALA A 190 -6.85 -19.64 -11.90
CA ALA A 190 -7.47 -18.56 -12.66
C ALA A 190 -6.59 -17.30 -12.78
N LEU A 191 -5.63 -17.13 -11.88
CA LEU A 191 -4.67 -16.03 -11.83
C LEU A 191 -3.45 -16.27 -12.75
N PRO A 192 -2.77 -15.21 -13.19
CA PRO A 192 -1.52 -15.33 -13.94
C PRO A 192 -0.32 -15.62 -13.01
N ARG A 193 0.79 -16.16 -13.55
CA ARG A 193 1.96 -16.70 -12.79
C ARG A 193 2.56 -15.69 -11.79
N ASP A 194 2.38 -14.41 -12.03
CA ASP A 194 2.91 -13.28 -11.26
C ASP A 194 2.05 -12.86 -10.04
N LEU A 195 0.80 -13.34 -9.90
CA LEU A 195 -0.10 -13.04 -8.76
C LEU A 195 -0.56 -14.35 -8.09
N HIS A 196 -0.17 -14.56 -6.82
CA HIS A 196 -0.35 -15.83 -6.11
C HIS A 196 -1.13 -15.69 -4.80
N VAL A 197 -2.15 -16.52 -4.57
CA VAL A 197 -2.93 -16.59 -3.32
C VAL A 197 -2.36 -17.69 -2.42
N TYR A 198 -1.91 -17.34 -1.22
CA TYR A 198 -1.40 -18.30 -0.24
C TYR A 198 -2.48 -18.90 0.65
N GLY A 199 -3.61 -18.19 0.83
CA GLY A 199 -4.69 -18.66 1.69
C GLY A 199 -5.97 -17.82 1.61
N VAL A 200 -7.11 -18.46 1.90
CA VAL A 200 -8.43 -17.84 2.00
C VAL A 200 -8.99 -18.14 3.38
N VAL A 201 -9.28 -17.10 4.17
CA VAL A 201 -9.55 -17.24 5.62
C VAL A 201 -10.98 -16.76 5.94
N PRO A 202 -11.83 -17.58 6.58
CA PRO A 202 -13.19 -17.18 6.93
C PRO A 202 -13.18 -16.23 8.14
N VAL A 203 -13.48 -14.94 7.91
CA VAL A 203 -13.42 -13.87 8.93
C VAL A 203 -14.81 -13.39 9.36
N THR A 204 -14.88 -12.58 10.42
CA THR A 204 -16.15 -12.01 10.90
C THR A 204 -16.75 -11.04 9.87
N ARG A 205 -18.08 -10.87 9.88
CA ARG A 205 -18.78 -9.96 8.95
C ARG A 205 -18.31 -8.50 9.04
N SER A 206 -17.77 -8.10 10.19
CA SER A 206 -17.26 -6.75 10.47
C SER A 206 -15.76 -6.56 10.17
N PHE A 207 -15.06 -7.58 9.66
CA PHE A 207 -13.64 -7.48 9.36
C PHE A 207 -13.35 -6.61 8.12
N ASN A 208 -12.66 -5.50 8.33
CA ASN A 208 -12.17 -4.59 7.29
C ASN A 208 -10.64 -4.66 7.28
N ALA A 209 -10.05 -5.09 6.16
CA ALA A 209 -8.60 -5.32 6.08
C ALA A 209 -7.77 -4.06 6.37
N TYR A 210 -8.23 -2.86 5.98
CA TYR A 210 -7.54 -1.59 6.27
C TYR A 210 -7.56 -1.26 7.76
N LEU A 211 -8.76 -1.26 8.37
CA LEU A 211 -9.01 -0.82 9.75
C LEU A 211 -8.55 -1.84 10.80
N ASN A 212 -8.42 -3.12 10.43
CA ASN A 212 -7.97 -4.19 11.32
C ASN A 212 -6.46 -4.48 11.24
N CYS A 213 -5.76 -3.94 10.24
CA CYS A 213 -4.30 -4.05 10.10
C CYS A 213 -3.61 -3.05 11.03
N GLY A 214 -2.95 -3.54 12.08
CA GLY A 214 -2.31 -2.77 13.14
C GLY A 214 -0.87 -2.34 12.85
N GLY A 215 -0.23 -2.91 11.84
CA GLY A 215 1.13 -2.59 11.40
C GLY A 215 1.43 -3.15 10.02
N ARG A 216 2.41 -2.59 9.34
CA ARG A 216 2.92 -3.03 8.04
C ARG A 216 4.43 -3.11 8.12
N ARG A 217 5.00 -4.11 7.47
CA ARG A 217 6.45 -4.24 7.28
C ARG A 217 6.77 -4.16 5.79
N TYR A 218 7.74 -3.34 5.47
CA TYR A 218 8.28 -3.20 4.13
C TYR A 218 9.74 -3.60 4.11
N GLU A 219 10.16 -4.18 3.00
CA GLU A 219 11.56 -4.41 2.69
C GLU A 219 11.97 -3.50 1.54
N TYR A 220 13.21 -3.03 1.59
CA TYR A 220 13.85 -2.33 0.49
C TYR A 220 15.23 -2.93 0.22
N TYR A 221 15.48 -3.30 -1.03
CA TYR A 221 16.75 -3.86 -1.49
C TYR A 221 17.59 -2.73 -2.11
N LEU A 222 18.71 -2.39 -1.46
CA LEU A 222 19.52 -1.22 -1.78
C LEU A 222 20.95 -1.62 -2.15
N PRO A 223 21.44 -1.29 -3.37
CA PRO A 223 22.85 -1.47 -3.73
C PRO A 223 23.76 -0.66 -2.82
N THR A 224 24.80 -1.27 -2.26
CA THR A 224 25.62 -0.63 -1.21
C THR A 224 26.45 0.55 -1.69
N PHE A 225 26.67 0.70 -2.99
CA PHE A 225 27.29 1.90 -3.57
C PHE A 225 26.48 3.18 -3.31
N SER A 226 25.18 3.08 -2.98
CA SER A 226 24.40 4.25 -2.55
C SER A 226 24.66 4.64 -1.09
N LEU A 227 25.45 3.86 -0.35
CA LEU A 227 25.78 4.07 1.06
C LEU A 227 27.25 4.50 1.28
N MET A 228 27.95 4.82 0.19
CA MET A 228 29.29 5.42 0.18
C MET A 228 29.41 6.61 1.14
N THR A 229 30.62 6.80 1.67
CA THR A 229 31.01 8.03 2.37
C THR A 229 31.05 9.24 1.44
N GLU A 230 31.11 10.46 2.00
CA GLU A 230 31.26 11.70 1.23
C GLU A 230 32.47 11.68 0.28
N GLU A 231 33.63 11.18 0.75
CA GLU A 231 34.85 11.12 -0.04
C GLU A 231 34.69 10.16 -1.22
N GLU A 232 34.23 8.94 -0.95
CA GLU A 232 34.01 7.90 -1.97
C GLU A 232 32.98 8.34 -3.01
N TYR A 233 31.86 8.92 -2.58
CA TYR A 233 30.81 9.44 -3.46
C TYR A 233 31.35 10.57 -4.35
N SER A 234 32.07 11.53 -3.76
CA SER A 234 32.66 12.67 -4.48
C SER A 234 33.70 12.21 -5.50
N LYS A 235 34.58 11.29 -5.10
CA LYS A 235 35.62 10.68 -5.95
C LYS A 235 35.03 9.86 -7.11
N THR A 236 33.97 9.09 -6.84
CA THR A 236 33.47 8.07 -7.78
C THR A 236 32.44 8.63 -8.76
N TYR A 237 31.42 9.36 -8.30
CA TYR A 237 30.39 9.90 -9.19
C TYR A 237 30.78 11.26 -9.80
N PHE A 238 31.67 12.00 -9.13
CA PHE A 238 31.79 13.44 -9.29
C PHE A 238 33.22 14.00 -9.19
N PRO A 239 34.26 13.33 -9.74
CA PRO A 239 35.66 13.72 -9.57
C PRO A 239 35.87 15.18 -10.01
N THR A 240 36.66 15.90 -9.22
CA THR A 240 36.84 17.37 -9.29
C THR A 240 37.25 17.89 -10.67
N SER A 241 37.87 17.04 -11.49
CA SER A 241 38.27 17.33 -12.87
C SER A 241 37.13 17.33 -13.90
N LEU A 242 36.09 16.49 -13.74
CA LEU A 242 35.01 16.33 -14.74
C LEU A 242 33.82 17.28 -14.51
N ALA A 243 33.75 17.95 -13.36
CA ALA A 243 32.65 18.83 -13.04
C ALA A 243 33.12 19.92 -12.06
N PRO A 244 33.26 21.19 -12.51
CA PRO A 244 33.76 22.30 -11.71
C PRO A 244 33.03 22.54 -10.38
N SER A 245 33.69 23.29 -9.51
CA SER A 245 33.19 23.67 -8.18
C SER A 245 31.97 24.61 -8.20
N GLN A 246 31.47 25.04 -9.36
CA GLN A 246 30.23 25.82 -9.51
C GLN A 246 29.52 25.52 -10.86
N PRO A 247 28.58 24.56 -10.93
CA PRO A 247 27.70 24.39 -12.09
C PRO A 247 26.54 25.40 -12.02
N THR A 248 26.19 26.04 -13.13
CA THR A 248 25.13 27.06 -13.13
C THR A 248 23.72 26.47 -13.00
N LEU A 249 22.76 27.28 -12.55
CA LEU A 249 21.33 26.92 -12.55
C LEU A 249 20.84 26.49 -13.95
N LYS A 250 21.41 27.08 -15.01
CA LYS A 250 21.09 26.75 -16.40
C LYS A 250 21.54 25.33 -16.79
N GLU A 251 22.67 24.85 -16.28
CA GLU A 251 23.18 23.48 -16.49
C GLU A 251 22.39 22.39 -15.76
N VAL A 252 21.55 22.76 -14.79
CA VAL A 252 20.59 21.85 -14.13
C VAL A 252 19.17 21.99 -14.66
N GLY A 253 18.97 22.72 -15.76
CA GLY A 253 17.66 22.95 -16.38
C GLY A 253 16.79 24.01 -15.69
N PHE A 254 17.30 24.65 -14.63
CA PHE A 254 16.57 25.73 -13.95
C PHE A 254 16.67 27.01 -14.76
N VAL A 255 15.56 27.37 -15.43
CA VAL A 255 15.38 28.66 -16.09
C VAL A 255 14.54 29.56 -15.18
N PRO A 256 15.11 30.62 -14.56
CA PRO A 256 14.34 31.54 -13.74
C PRO A 256 13.17 32.14 -14.53
N GLY A 257 11.98 32.16 -13.94
CA GLY A 257 10.82 32.90 -14.46
C GLY A 257 9.74 32.10 -15.21
N LYS A 258 9.93 30.79 -15.52
CA LYS A 258 8.87 29.98 -16.17
C LYS A 258 7.83 29.39 -15.21
N HIS A 259 7.24 30.25 -14.36
CA HIS A 259 5.98 29.92 -13.66
C HIS A 259 4.76 30.20 -14.54
N GLY A 260 4.62 29.41 -15.60
CA GLY A 260 3.49 29.43 -16.52
C GLY A 260 3.52 28.21 -17.43
N LYS A 261 2.38 27.54 -17.61
CA LYS A 261 2.29 26.35 -18.45
C LYS A 261 2.69 26.71 -19.89
N PRO A 262 3.63 25.99 -20.54
CA PRO A 262 3.67 25.98 -21.99
C PRO A 262 2.41 25.23 -22.47
N SER A 263 1.51 25.94 -23.16
CA SER A 263 0.45 25.29 -23.92
C SER A 263 1.07 24.47 -25.05
N ALA A 264 0.64 23.22 -25.23
CA ALA A 264 0.99 22.43 -26.41
C ALA A 264 0.57 23.17 -27.70
N PRO A 265 1.26 22.95 -28.84
CA PRO A 265 0.85 23.52 -30.12
C PRO A 265 -0.58 23.09 -30.45
N ARG A 266 -1.44 24.09 -30.68
CA ARG A 266 -2.89 23.91 -30.81
C ARG A 266 -3.23 23.34 -32.20
N ALA A 267 -3.77 22.11 -32.22
CA ALA A 267 -4.50 21.58 -33.36
C ALA A 267 -5.78 22.40 -33.64
N ALA A 268 -6.44 22.14 -34.77
CA ALA A 268 -7.39 23.05 -35.43
C ALA A 268 -8.56 23.57 -34.57
N LEU A 269 -9.20 24.65 -35.06
CA LEU A 269 -10.20 25.41 -34.31
C LEU A 269 -11.52 24.65 -34.09
N ALA A 270 -11.94 24.57 -32.83
CA ALA A 270 -13.35 24.44 -32.44
C ALA A 270 -14.08 25.79 -32.61
N THR A 271 -15.38 25.75 -32.84
CA THR A 271 -16.24 26.94 -33.05
C THR A 271 -16.81 27.49 -31.73
N GLU A 272 -17.24 28.75 -31.74
CA GLU A 272 -17.66 29.47 -30.51
C GLU A 272 -18.88 28.84 -29.81
N GLU A 273 -19.75 28.15 -30.56
CA GLU A 273 -20.92 27.44 -30.01
C GLU A 273 -20.52 26.29 -29.06
N GLU A 274 -19.42 25.58 -29.35
CA GLU A 274 -18.95 24.50 -28.48
C GLU A 274 -18.44 25.03 -27.13
N GLU A 275 -17.80 26.22 -27.13
CA GLU A 275 -17.29 26.82 -25.90
C GLU A 275 -18.43 27.30 -24.99
N GLU A 276 -19.51 27.86 -25.56
CA GLU A 276 -20.68 28.26 -24.76
C GLU A 276 -21.41 27.05 -24.15
N ALA A 277 -21.52 25.95 -24.90
CA ALA A 277 -22.07 24.69 -24.39
C ALA A 277 -21.27 24.13 -23.19
N GLN A 278 -19.94 24.23 -23.22
CA GLN A 278 -19.08 23.84 -22.09
C GLN A 278 -19.23 24.78 -20.88
N ARG A 279 -19.34 26.10 -21.12
CA ARG A 279 -19.61 27.10 -20.06
C ARG A 279 -20.96 26.87 -19.37
N ARG A 280 -21.99 26.43 -20.11
CA ARG A 280 -23.30 26.03 -19.53
C ARG A 280 -23.21 24.77 -18.66
N LYS A 281 -22.41 23.76 -19.03
CA LYS A 281 -22.16 22.57 -18.17
C LYS A 281 -21.49 22.93 -16.84
N HIS A 282 -20.49 23.82 -16.85
CA HIS A 282 -19.71 24.15 -15.64
C HIS A 282 -20.50 24.87 -14.53
N LYS A 283 -21.59 25.57 -14.84
CA LYS A 283 -22.44 26.21 -13.82
C LYS A 283 -23.33 25.24 -13.04
N ASN A 284 -23.61 24.04 -13.57
CA ASN A 284 -24.55 23.08 -12.95
C ASN A 284 -23.89 21.98 -12.10
N SER A 285 -22.55 21.85 -12.12
CA SER A 285 -21.83 20.87 -11.27
C SER A 285 -21.65 21.32 -9.82
N GLY A 286 -21.82 22.62 -9.53
CA GLY A 286 -21.52 23.26 -8.25
C GLY A 286 -22.42 22.90 -7.04
N ARG A 287 -23.14 21.77 -7.04
CA ARG A 287 -24.03 21.39 -5.92
C ARG A 287 -24.32 19.89 -5.79
N LYS A 288 -23.40 19.11 -5.21
CA LYS A 288 -23.71 17.83 -4.52
C LYS A 288 -22.64 17.37 -3.51
N ASN A 289 -23.02 17.42 -2.24
CA ASN A 289 -22.58 16.65 -1.07
C ASN A 289 -21.09 16.28 -0.90
N LYS A 290 -20.41 16.96 0.04
CA LYS A 290 -19.23 16.42 0.74
C LYS A 290 -19.63 15.19 1.56
N GLY A 291 -18.83 14.13 1.53
CA GLY A 291 -19.01 12.95 2.39
C GLY A 291 -18.89 13.30 3.88
N HIS A 292 -19.84 12.85 4.70
CA HIS A 292 -19.93 13.21 6.11
C HIS A 292 -19.07 12.29 6.99
N PHE A 293 -18.11 12.85 7.73
CA PHE A 293 -17.33 12.12 8.73
C PHE A 293 -18.24 11.67 9.90
N PRO A 294 -18.30 10.37 10.26
CA PRO A 294 -19.05 9.93 11.43
C PRO A 294 -18.36 10.42 12.73
N LYS A 295 -18.86 11.52 13.32
CA LYS A 295 -18.41 11.96 14.64
C LYS A 295 -18.81 10.92 15.70
N ARG A 296 -17.82 10.43 16.44
CA ARG A 296 -17.94 9.50 17.57
C ARG A 296 -18.82 10.13 18.66
N LYS A 297 -20.11 9.75 18.73
CA LYS A 297 -21.03 10.21 19.79
C LYS A 297 -20.57 9.66 21.14
N THR A 298 -20.19 10.54 22.05
CA THR A 298 -20.10 10.25 23.48
C THR A 298 -21.51 10.22 24.07
N ALA A 299 -21.87 9.15 24.77
CA ALA A 299 -23.10 9.11 25.54
C ALA A 299 -22.88 9.87 26.85
N LYS A 300 -23.45 11.07 26.97
CA LYS A 300 -23.55 11.79 28.25
C LYS A 300 -24.87 11.38 28.90
N ALA A 301 -24.81 10.84 30.12
CA ALA A 301 -26.01 10.42 30.85
C ALA A 301 -26.93 11.61 31.13
N ALA A 302 -28.24 11.38 31.09
CA ALA A 302 -29.24 12.36 31.51
C ALA A 302 -29.47 12.24 33.02
N ALA A 303 -29.36 13.35 33.75
CA ALA A 303 -29.73 13.42 35.15
C ALA A 303 -31.24 13.63 35.32
N ARG A 304 -31.81 13.08 36.39
CA ARG A 304 -33.14 13.44 36.92
C ARG A 304 -33.08 13.38 38.46
N THR A 305 -33.74 14.31 39.12
CA THR A 305 -33.63 14.66 40.55
C THR A 305 -34.51 13.82 41.49
N VAL A 306 -34.48 14.16 42.80
CA VAL A 306 -35.22 13.63 43.99
C VAL A 306 -34.48 12.48 44.72
N GLU A 307 -34.01 12.59 45.97
CA GLU A 307 -33.87 13.75 46.89
C GLU A 307 -32.72 13.58 47.95
N THR A 308 -32.90 13.98 49.23
CA THR A 308 -31.85 14.16 50.28
C THR A 308 -31.88 13.18 51.46
N ALA A 309 -30.70 12.90 52.07
CA ALA A 309 -30.50 12.43 53.47
C ALA A 309 -29.02 12.61 53.89
N GLU A 310 -28.69 12.51 55.19
CA GLU A 310 -27.43 13.04 55.78
C GLU A 310 -26.45 12.01 56.40
N ALA A 311 -25.18 12.45 56.54
CA ALA A 311 -24.17 12.12 57.56
C ALA A 311 -23.58 10.69 57.74
N GLY A 312 -22.29 10.61 58.11
CA GLY A 312 -21.75 9.48 58.91
C GLY A 312 -20.35 8.89 58.60
N THR A 313 -19.26 9.60 58.94
CA THR A 313 -18.01 9.07 59.60
C THR A 313 -17.14 7.96 58.93
N ALA A 314 -15.88 7.83 59.36
CA ALA A 314 -14.87 6.81 58.95
C ALA A 314 -13.82 6.57 60.10
N PRO A 315 -12.83 5.64 60.02
CA PRO A 315 -12.61 4.48 59.14
C PRO A 315 -12.88 3.14 59.91
N PRO A 316 -11.97 2.25 60.41
CA PRO A 316 -10.49 2.09 60.40
C PRO A 316 -9.98 0.73 59.83
N ASP A 317 -8.74 0.33 60.14
CA ASP A 317 -8.04 -0.93 59.77
C ASP A 317 -8.48 -2.22 60.49
N SER A 318 -8.17 -3.40 59.90
CA SER A 318 -7.21 -4.41 60.49
C SER A 318 -7.12 -5.75 59.72
N THR A 319 -5.97 -6.43 59.84
CA THR A 319 -5.71 -7.84 59.43
C THR A 319 -5.75 -8.77 60.67
N PRO A 320 -5.86 -10.12 60.53
CA PRO A 320 -4.63 -10.94 60.65
C PRO A 320 -4.63 -12.37 59.99
N THR A 321 -3.41 -12.96 59.85
CA THR A 321 -2.92 -14.38 60.02
C THR A 321 -3.85 -15.63 59.99
N LEU A 322 -3.45 -16.88 59.68
CA LEU A 322 -2.20 -17.58 59.21
C LEU A 322 -2.52 -19.04 58.73
N GLU A 323 -1.50 -19.91 58.58
CA GLU A 323 -1.49 -21.37 58.23
C GLU A 323 -1.58 -21.71 56.72
N GLY A 324 -0.91 -22.73 56.16
CA GLY A 324 0.14 -23.65 56.66
C GLY A 324 0.53 -24.73 55.62
N GLU A 325 1.81 -25.21 55.60
CA GLU A 325 2.39 -26.27 54.71
C GLU A 325 2.41 -25.94 53.18
N GLY A 326 3.29 -26.43 52.29
CA GLY A 326 4.53 -27.25 52.29
C GLY A 326 4.74 -27.88 50.87
N GLY A 327 5.92 -28.02 50.24
CA GLY A 327 7.32 -27.64 50.52
C GLY A 327 8.27 -27.93 49.31
N ASP A 328 9.60 -27.81 49.51
CA ASP A 328 10.77 -28.30 48.74
C ASP A 328 10.89 -28.20 47.19
N SER A 329 11.80 -27.32 46.71
CA SER A 329 13.15 -27.66 46.16
C SER A 329 13.66 -26.74 45.02
N VAL A 330 14.98 -26.46 45.03
CA VAL A 330 15.77 -25.68 44.03
C VAL A 330 17.14 -26.37 43.87
N PRO A 331 17.94 -26.16 42.78
CA PRO A 331 18.84 -24.99 42.63
C PRO A 331 18.79 -24.38 41.20
N GLU A 332 19.19 -23.15 40.86
CA GLU A 332 20.05 -22.07 41.45
C GLU A 332 21.42 -21.88 40.76
N THR A 333 21.58 -20.72 40.09
CA THR A 333 22.81 -19.90 39.88
C THR A 333 22.34 -18.65 39.11
N VAL A 334 22.18 -17.45 39.68
CA VAL A 334 23.06 -16.54 40.46
C VAL A 334 24.04 -15.75 39.56
N ALA A 335 23.93 -14.42 39.63
CA ALA A 335 24.87 -13.44 39.08
C ALA A 335 25.04 -12.28 40.09
N PRO A 336 26.26 -11.77 40.35
CA PRO A 336 26.49 -10.82 41.43
C PRO A 336 26.40 -9.34 41.01
N ARG A 337 26.08 -8.49 41.99
CA ARG A 337 26.44 -7.06 42.05
C ARG A 337 27.18 -6.81 43.36
N HIS A 338 28.14 -5.88 43.37
CA HIS A 338 28.71 -5.30 44.58
C HIS A 338 28.89 -3.79 44.41
N ALA A 339 28.89 -3.07 45.52
CA ALA A 339 29.16 -1.63 45.61
C ALA A 339 29.65 -1.28 47.02
N GLU A 340 30.64 -0.38 47.12
CA GLU A 340 31.04 0.46 48.27
C GLU A 340 32.03 1.51 47.71
N LEU A 341 31.92 2.83 48.00
CA LEU A 341 32.44 3.58 49.18
C LEU A 341 34.00 3.50 49.31
N LEU A 342 34.77 4.58 49.52
CA LEU A 342 34.50 6.00 49.84
C LEU A 342 35.75 6.92 49.58
N ASP A 343 35.62 8.22 49.93
CA ASP A 343 36.65 9.25 50.23
C ASP A 343 37.03 10.34 49.17
N SER A 344 37.78 11.39 49.58
CA SER A 344 37.38 12.79 49.35
C SER A 344 38.45 13.90 49.20
N SER A 345 38.06 15.05 48.62
CA SER A 345 38.65 16.42 48.75
C SER A 345 37.80 17.44 47.94
N SER A 346 37.07 18.41 48.52
CA SER A 346 37.48 19.83 48.81
C SER A 346 38.09 20.59 47.62
N GLU A 347 37.71 21.79 47.17
CA GLU A 347 36.61 22.78 47.40
C GLU A 347 36.52 23.65 46.09
N THR A 348 35.79 24.77 45.85
CA THR A 348 35.05 25.80 46.62
C THR A 348 33.74 26.21 45.87
N ALA A 349 33.33 27.49 45.84
CA ALA A 349 32.27 28.07 46.68
C ALA A 349 31.96 29.55 46.26
N ALA A 350 30.75 29.82 45.74
CA ALA A 350 30.04 31.12 45.60
C ALA A 350 28.74 30.86 44.77
N ASP A 351 27.48 31.07 45.17
CA ASP A 351 26.81 31.95 46.16
C ASP A 351 26.72 33.43 45.72
N SER A 352 25.60 34.19 45.77
CA SER A 352 24.14 33.96 45.92
C SER A 352 23.40 35.25 45.41
N THR A 353 22.08 35.42 45.21
CA THR A 353 20.88 35.27 46.07
C THR A 353 19.58 35.55 45.25
N ASN A 354 18.41 35.27 45.82
CA ASN A 354 17.09 35.84 45.43
C ASN A 354 16.52 36.69 46.59
N PRO A 355 15.73 37.76 46.34
CA PRO A 355 14.87 38.40 47.34
C PRO A 355 13.39 37.93 47.24
N ILE A 356 12.62 38.13 48.32
CA ILE A 356 11.24 37.63 48.52
C ILE A 356 10.33 38.73 49.09
N ALA A 357 9.10 38.90 48.56
CA ALA A 357 7.93 39.49 49.23
C ALA A 357 6.65 39.12 48.43
N ARG A 358 5.68 38.39 49.00
CA ARG A 358 4.48 38.85 49.77
C ARG A 358 3.48 39.72 48.96
N ASN A 359 2.17 39.71 49.20
CA ASN A 359 1.14 38.79 49.75
C ASN A 359 -0.19 39.59 49.74
N ASP A 360 -1.31 38.97 50.10
CA ASP A 360 -2.64 39.54 50.40
C ASP A 360 -3.62 39.64 49.21
N GLY A 361 -4.92 39.56 49.53
CA GLY A 361 -6.02 39.57 48.56
C GLY A 361 -7.39 39.71 49.22
N ALA A 362 -8.42 39.95 48.41
CA ALA A 362 -9.82 39.99 48.81
C ALA A 362 -10.74 39.69 47.60
N ALA A 363 -11.97 39.25 47.84
CA ALA A 363 -12.94 38.90 46.79
C ALA A 363 -13.98 40.00 46.54
N ARG A 364 -14.56 40.02 45.32
CA ARG A 364 -15.96 40.41 45.04
C ARG A 364 -16.38 40.03 43.62
N GLU A 365 -17.69 39.99 43.41
CA GLU A 365 -18.37 39.54 42.19
C GLU A 365 -18.96 40.73 41.39
N CYS A 366 -19.60 40.38 40.26
CA CYS A 366 -20.67 41.10 39.54
C CYS A 366 -20.28 41.88 38.26
N ASP A 367 -21.28 42.02 37.38
CA ASP A 367 -21.17 42.31 35.95
C ASP A 367 -20.82 43.76 35.59
N SER A 368 -20.24 43.95 34.40
CA SER A 368 -20.87 44.74 33.33
C SER A 368 -20.09 44.64 32.00
N ASP A 369 -20.81 44.59 30.88
CA ASP A 369 -20.23 44.72 29.54
C ASP A 369 -19.77 46.17 29.27
N THR A 370 -18.58 46.36 28.70
CA THR A 370 -18.29 47.54 27.87
C THR A 370 -17.19 47.24 26.85
N GLU A 371 -17.48 47.41 25.56
CA GLU A 371 -16.46 47.30 24.51
C GLU A 371 -15.48 48.49 24.58
N SER A 372 -14.18 48.23 24.42
CA SER A 372 -13.16 49.27 24.30
C SER A 372 -12.13 48.88 23.24
N GLN A 373 -12.10 49.62 22.14
CA GLN A 373 -11.28 49.34 20.96
C GLN A 373 -9.83 49.81 21.19
N GLY A 374 -8.96 48.90 21.67
CA GLY A 374 -7.55 49.22 21.94
C GLY A 374 -6.53 48.10 21.69
N SER A 375 -6.91 46.83 21.87
CA SER A 375 -6.01 45.67 21.77
C SER A 375 -5.31 45.52 20.42
N ASP A 376 -6.06 45.74 19.34
CA ASP A 376 -5.66 45.29 18.01
C ASP A 376 -4.52 46.13 17.43
N VAL A 377 -4.41 47.40 17.83
CA VAL A 377 -3.31 48.28 17.37
C VAL A 377 -1.98 47.87 18.01
N GLU A 378 -1.97 47.47 19.29
CA GLU A 378 -0.74 46.98 19.92
C GLU A 378 -0.34 45.58 19.43
N VAL A 379 -1.32 44.68 19.22
CA VAL A 379 -1.06 43.35 18.63
C VAL A 379 -0.54 43.49 17.19
N GLN A 380 -1.15 44.35 16.38
CA GLN A 380 -0.68 44.60 15.01
C GLN A 380 0.69 45.28 15.00
N ALA A 381 0.97 46.23 15.91
CA ALA A 381 2.28 46.85 16.05
C ALA A 381 3.34 45.86 16.59
N ALA A 382 2.98 44.88 17.41
CA ALA A 382 3.87 43.78 17.81
C ALA A 382 4.18 42.86 16.63
N LEU A 383 3.17 42.46 15.86
CA LEU A 383 3.31 41.69 14.62
C LEU A 383 4.16 42.43 13.57
N GLU A 384 4.01 43.75 13.43
CA GLU A 384 4.88 44.56 12.58
C GLU A 384 6.32 44.65 13.10
N ARG A 385 6.54 44.80 14.40
CA ARG A 385 7.90 44.81 14.99
C ARG A 385 8.61 43.46 14.81
N VAL A 386 7.87 42.35 14.82
CA VAL A 386 8.37 41.01 14.47
C VAL A 386 8.67 40.93 12.96
N SER A 387 7.73 41.36 12.11
CA SER A 387 7.88 41.38 10.63
C SER A 387 9.05 42.25 10.15
N LYS A 388 9.36 43.34 10.87
CA LYS A 388 10.46 44.28 10.58
C LYS A 388 11.82 43.80 11.14
N ARG A 389 11.88 42.74 11.95
CA ARG A 389 13.14 42.07 12.35
C ARG A 389 13.48 40.93 11.40
N ARG A 390 13.89 41.27 10.17
CA ARG A 390 14.57 40.34 9.27
C ARG A 390 16.09 40.49 9.39
N PRO A 391 16.83 39.46 9.84
CA PRO A 391 18.11 39.14 9.22
C PRO A 391 17.87 38.88 7.71
N TYR A 392 18.87 39.15 6.89
CA TYR A 392 18.86 38.72 5.49
C TYR A 392 19.01 37.18 5.43
N GLU A 393 18.62 36.55 4.32
CA GLU A 393 18.87 35.14 3.99
C GLU A 393 18.14 34.03 4.80
N ASP A 394 16.84 33.81 4.52
CA ASP A 394 16.23 32.45 4.58
C ASP A 394 15.22 32.20 3.43
N ASN A 395 15.50 32.79 2.26
CA ASN A 395 14.62 32.69 1.08
C ASN A 395 14.84 31.39 0.26
N TYR A 396 15.94 30.66 0.48
CA TYR A 396 16.23 29.44 -0.27
C TYR A 396 15.50 28.21 0.31
N VAL A 397 15.51 28.03 1.63
CA VAL A 397 14.91 26.87 2.32
C VAL A 397 13.39 26.81 2.10
N THR A 398 12.75 27.96 1.90
CA THR A 398 11.31 28.08 1.68
C THR A 398 10.88 27.91 0.21
N HIS A 399 11.78 28.05 -0.77
CA HIS A 399 11.44 27.88 -2.20
C HIS A 399 11.67 26.45 -2.73
N PHE A 400 12.56 25.66 -2.14
CA PHE A 400 12.76 24.27 -2.53
C PHE A 400 11.66 23.34 -1.93
N HIS A 401 10.47 23.38 -2.51
CA HIS A 401 9.40 22.40 -2.27
C HIS A 401 9.56 21.14 -3.14
N ASP A 402 8.82 20.08 -2.80
CA ASP A 402 9.05 18.71 -3.28
C ASP A 402 9.15 18.59 -4.82
N GLY A 403 8.26 19.23 -5.58
CA GLY A 403 8.29 19.20 -7.06
C GLY A 403 9.48 19.93 -7.72
N LEU A 404 10.19 20.79 -6.98
CA LEU A 404 11.45 21.39 -7.46
C LEU A 404 12.62 20.41 -7.33
N PHE A 405 12.60 19.52 -6.33
CA PHE A 405 13.55 18.41 -6.28
C PHE A 405 13.27 17.37 -7.36
N GLU A 406 12.01 17.00 -7.58
CA GLU A 406 11.62 16.03 -8.62
C GLU A 406 12.02 16.49 -10.04
N SER A 407 12.07 17.80 -10.29
CA SER A 407 12.56 18.38 -11.55
C SER A 407 14.08 18.59 -11.61
N MET A 408 14.78 18.63 -10.47
CA MET A 408 16.25 18.62 -10.39
C MET A 408 16.84 17.19 -10.40
N ILE A 409 16.07 16.18 -9.97
CA ILE A 409 16.37 14.74 -10.07
C ILE A 409 16.11 14.30 -11.52
N LEU A 410 16.79 14.97 -12.45
CA LEU A 410 17.01 14.44 -13.79
C LEU A 410 17.95 13.24 -13.64
N PHE A 411 17.40 12.04 -13.76
CA PHE A 411 18.17 10.81 -13.93
C PHE A 411 19.05 10.96 -15.18
N ARG A 412 20.32 11.33 -14.96
CA ARG A 412 21.31 11.50 -16.03
C ARG A 412 21.87 10.13 -16.39
N THR A 413 22.04 9.87 -17.69
CA THR A 413 22.74 8.68 -18.17
C THR A 413 24.11 8.57 -17.50
N ILE A 414 24.44 7.37 -17.04
CA ILE A 414 25.72 7.05 -16.42
C ILE A 414 26.59 6.31 -17.44
N PRO A 415 27.85 6.72 -17.68
CA PRO A 415 28.72 6.00 -18.59
C PRO A 415 28.97 4.58 -18.10
N THR A 416 28.86 3.60 -19.00
CA THR A 416 29.00 2.16 -18.73
C THR A 416 30.28 1.83 -17.94
N ASP A 417 31.41 2.47 -18.29
CA ASP A 417 32.69 2.26 -17.61
C ASP A 417 32.70 2.80 -16.17
N ALA A 418 32.00 3.92 -15.92
CA ALA A 418 31.84 4.47 -14.58
C ALA A 418 30.92 3.58 -13.74
N MET A 419 29.83 3.06 -14.33
CA MET A 419 28.95 2.13 -13.62
C MET A 419 29.66 0.80 -13.31
N ARG A 420 30.50 0.28 -14.21
CA ARG A 420 31.35 -0.90 -13.99
C ARG A 420 32.35 -0.71 -12.85
N HIS A 421 32.83 0.52 -12.62
CA HIS A 421 33.63 0.86 -11.44
C HIS A 421 32.76 0.89 -10.17
N ILE A 422 31.59 1.55 -10.22
CA ILE A 422 30.65 1.68 -9.09
C ILE A 422 30.14 0.32 -8.61
N ALA A 423 29.78 -0.59 -9.51
CA ALA A 423 29.26 -1.93 -9.20
C ALA A 423 30.24 -2.79 -8.38
N ARG A 424 31.54 -2.48 -8.42
CA ARG A 424 32.61 -3.18 -7.68
C ARG A 424 32.78 -2.67 -6.25
N TYR A 425 32.06 -1.62 -5.83
CA TYR A 425 32.09 -1.11 -4.47
C TYR A 425 31.63 -2.17 -3.46
N ARG A 426 32.28 -2.24 -2.30
CA ARG A 426 31.92 -3.12 -1.19
C ARG A 426 31.92 -2.30 0.11
N LEU A 427 30.88 -2.46 0.93
CA LEU A 427 30.60 -1.60 2.07
C LEU A 427 31.52 -1.92 3.26
N ALA A 428 32.31 -0.93 3.68
CA ALA A 428 33.12 -1.06 4.89
C ALA A 428 32.23 -1.30 6.13
N ALA A 429 32.64 -2.22 7.02
CA ALA A 429 31.86 -2.58 8.20
C ALA A 429 31.59 -1.39 9.14
N GLU A 430 32.53 -0.45 9.23
CA GLU A 430 32.37 0.80 10.00
C GLU A 430 31.25 1.68 9.41
N GLN A 431 31.21 1.82 8.08
CA GLN A 431 30.16 2.55 7.39
C GLN A 431 28.80 1.84 7.51
N LEU A 432 28.75 0.51 7.41
CA LEU A 432 27.53 -0.25 7.70
C LEU A 432 27.00 0.02 9.12
N GLN A 433 27.88 0.12 10.13
CA GLN A 433 27.49 0.47 11.49
C GLN A 433 27.13 1.96 11.66
N HIS A 434 27.62 2.86 10.81
CA HIS A 434 27.12 4.24 10.72
C HIS A 434 25.69 4.28 10.12
N ILE A 435 25.47 3.61 8.99
CA ILE A 435 24.15 3.50 8.33
C ILE A 435 23.11 2.85 9.24
N ARG A 436 23.45 1.76 9.96
CA ARG A 436 22.56 1.12 10.95
C ARG A 436 22.10 2.11 12.03
N ARG A 437 23.01 2.92 12.56
CA ARG A 437 22.68 3.97 13.55
C ARG A 437 21.81 5.09 12.96
N LEU A 438 22.03 5.50 11.70
CA LEU A 438 21.17 6.47 11.02
C LEU A 438 19.73 5.95 10.89
N PHE A 439 19.54 4.69 10.48
CA PHE A 439 18.19 4.12 10.39
C PHE A 439 17.48 3.99 11.73
N HIS A 440 18.22 3.78 12.83
CA HIS A 440 17.66 3.66 14.18
C HIS A 440 17.05 4.97 14.71
N GLU A 441 17.55 6.15 14.29
CA GLU A 441 16.96 7.47 14.66
C GLU A 441 15.49 7.65 14.19
N TYR A 442 14.98 6.78 13.32
CA TYR A 442 13.55 6.76 12.94
C TYR A 442 12.64 6.06 13.96
N GLU A 443 13.16 5.24 14.86
CA GLU A 443 12.36 4.45 15.79
C GLU A 443 11.63 5.31 16.83
N GLY A 444 10.43 4.88 17.23
CA GLY A 444 9.55 5.67 18.08
C GLY A 444 8.55 6.53 17.30
N THR A 445 8.00 7.54 17.96
CA THR A 445 6.91 8.38 17.42
C THR A 445 7.40 9.78 17.11
N HIS A 446 7.51 10.10 15.82
CA HIS A 446 8.05 11.38 15.33
C HIS A 446 7.10 12.09 14.37
N CYS A 447 7.36 13.36 14.08
CA CYS A 447 6.61 14.11 13.06
C CYS A 447 7.31 13.97 11.69
N TYR A 448 6.66 13.28 10.76
CA TYR A 448 7.21 12.93 9.45
C TYR A 448 6.78 13.93 8.35
N HIS A 449 6.60 15.22 8.68
CA HIS A 449 6.03 16.23 7.75
C HIS A 449 6.90 16.52 6.51
N ASN A 450 8.22 16.35 6.61
CA ASN A 450 9.16 16.42 5.47
C ASN A 450 9.13 15.15 4.61
N PHE A 451 8.70 14.02 5.19
CA PHE A 451 8.69 12.69 4.58
C PHE A 451 7.40 12.38 3.80
N THR A 452 6.49 13.35 3.62
CA THR A 452 5.33 13.21 2.72
C THR A 452 5.15 14.48 1.88
N PRO A 453 4.74 14.38 0.59
CA PRO A 453 4.31 15.55 -0.16
C PRO A 453 3.21 16.31 0.60
N GLY A 454 3.30 17.65 0.64
CA GLY A 454 2.28 18.53 1.23
C GLY A 454 2.07 18.47 2.76
N GLY A 455 2.75 17.57 3.48
CA GLY A 455 2.64 17.44 4.94
C GLY A 455 3.10 18.68 5.68
N ARG A 456 2.52 18.96 6.85
CA ARG A 456 2.81 20.18 7.65
C ARG A 456 3.22 19.81 9.06
N SER A 457 4.18 20.54 9.63
CA SER A 457 4.81 20.23 10.92
C SER A 457 3.88 20.34 12.14
N TYR A 458 2.78 21.08 12.01
CA TYR A 458 1.69 21.18 12.98
C TYR A 458 0.55 20.18 12.76
N ASP A 459 0.58 19.41 11.68
CA ASP A 459 -0.51 18.52 11.31
C ASP A 459 -0.43 17.20 12.09
N ALA A 460 -1.42 16.92 12.94
CA ALA A 460 -1.49 15.67 13.69
C ALA A 460 -1.48 14.43 12.76
N SER A 461 -1.92 14.59 11.50
CA SER A 461 -1.86 13.52 10.49
C SER A 461 -0.44 13.19 10.01
N CYS A 462 0.59 13.95 10.37
CA CYS A 462 2.00 13.70 10.03
C CYS A 462 2.78 12.86 11.07
N TYR A 463 2.20 12.56 12.24
CA TYR A 463 2.89 11.75 13.26
C TYR A 463 2.83 10.26 12.94
N ARG A 464 3.96 9.56 12.95
CA ARG A 464 4.00 8.10 12.72
C ARG A 464 4.87 7.40 13.76
N PHE A 465 4.45 6.19 14.12
CA PHE A 465 5.17 5.29 15.00
C PHE A 465 5.85 4.20 14.17
N ILE A 466 7.19 4.26 14.14
CA ILE A 466 8.05 3.20 13.61
C ILE A 466 8.42 2.29 14.79
N ARG A 467 8.21 0.99 14.60
CA ARG A 467 8.36 -0.05 15.63
C ARG A 467 9.78 -0.60 15.71
N GLY A 468 10.50 -0.56 14.59
CA GLY A 468 11.87 -0.99 14.45
C GLY A 468 12.35 -0.81 13.01
N VAL A 469 13.64 -0.55 12.82
CA VAL A 469 14.30 -0.57 11.51
C VAL A 469 15.56 -1.41 11.59
N SER A 470 15.75 -2.34 10.65
CA SER A 470 16.98 -3.13 10.56
C SER A 470 17.59 -3.07 9.16
N VAL A 471 18.91 -3.29 9.10
CA VAL A 471 19.67 -3.39 7.86
C VAL A 471 20.48 -4.68 7.93
N SER A 472 20.29 -5.58 6.97
CA SER A 472 21.04 -6.83 6.88
C SER A 472 22.55 -6.58 6.76
N ASP A 473 23.35 -7.61 6.98
CA ASP A 473 24.71 -7.59 6.45
C ASP A 473 24.64 -7.61 4.90
N PRO A 474 25.65 -7.06 4.21
CA PRO A 474 25.68 -7.05 2.75
C PRO A 474 25.82 -8.46 2.18
N PHE A 475 25.18 -8.69 1.03
CA PHE A 475 25.35 -9.89 0.22
C PHE A 475 25.61 -9.50 -1.23
N ILE A 476 26.37 -10.33 -1.95
CA ILE A 476 26.70 -10.11 -3.36
C ILE A 476 25.78 -10.98 -4.21
N VAL A 477 25.20 -10.40 -5.26
CA VAL A 477 24.41 -11.10 -6.27
C VAL A 477 25.16 -11.11 -7.60
N SER A 478 25.31 -12.30 -8.20
CA SER A 478 26.07 -12.52 -9.44
C SER A 478 25.16 -12.45 -10.69
N PRO A 479 25.63 -11.89 -11.82
CA PRO A 479 24.93 -11.96 -13.11
C PRO A 479 24.54 -13.37 -13.56
N GLU A 480 25.29 -14.39 -13.12
CA GLU A 480 25.16 -15.80 -13.49
C GLU A 480 24.13 -16.56 -12.64
N GLU A 481 23.51 -15.92 -11.63
CA GLU A 481 22.52 -16.59 -10.77
C GLU A 481 21.28 -17.05 -11.55
N ALA A 482 20.91 -18.33 -11.36
CA ALA A 482 19.84 -18.98 -12.12
C ALA A 482 18.47 -18.28 -11.99
N LEU A 483 18.16 -17.68 -10.84
CA LEU A 483 16.93 -16.92 -10.65
C LEU A 483 16.96 -15.54 -11.34
N LEU A 484 18.14 -14.92 -11.42
CA LEU A 484 18.32 -13.68 -12.19
C LEU A 484 18.12 -13.98 -13.68
N GLN A 485 18.67 -15.11 -14.17
CA GLN A 485 18.48 -15.55 -15.55
C GLN A 485 17.01 -15.93 -15.86
N ASP A 486 16.31 -16.71 -15.02
CA ASP A 486 14.85 -16.98 -15.19
C ASP A 486 14.04 -15.68 -15.21
N SER A 487 14.44 -14.67 -14.41
CA SER A 487 13.77 -13.36 -14.44
C SER A 487 14.01 -12.56 -15.72
N ILE A 488 15.12 -12.80 -16.44
CA ILE A 488 15.38 -12.22 -17.77
C ILE A 488 14.56 -12.97 -18.82
N ASP A 489 14.62 -14.31 -18.84
CA ASP A 489 13.90 -15.13 -19.82
C ASP A 489 12.37 -15.00 -19.69
N CYS A 490 11.86 -14.69 -18.49
CA CYS A 490 10.45 -14.39 -18.24
C CYS A 490 10.04 -12.93 -18.47
N TRP A 491 10.97 -12.02 -18.72
CA TRP A 491 10.66 -10.59 -18.93
C TRP A 491 10.07 -10.34 -20.33
N SER A 492 9.09 -9.45 -20.41
CA SER A 492 8.49 -9.00 -21.67
C SER A 492 8.03 -7.55 -21.53
N LEU A 493 8.30 -6.74 -22.55
CA LEU A 493 7.89 -5.34 -22.60
C LEU A 493 6.35 -5.18 -22.62
N ASN A 494 5.62 -6.23 -23.04
CA ASN A 494 4.15 -6.32 -22.97
C ASN A 494 3.60 -6.26 -21.53
N HIS A 495 4.42 -6.59 -20.54
CA HIS A 495 4.02 -6.71 -19.13
C HIS A 495 4.95 -5.91 -18.21
N PHE A 496 5.55 -4.82 -18.70
CA PHE A 496 6.52 -4.02 -17.97
C PHE A 496 6.00 -2.61 -17.61
N TYR A 497 5.56 -2.46 -16.36
CA TYR A 497 5.01 -1.25 -15.77
C TYR A 497 5.92 -0.71 -14.66
N SER A 498 7.08 -0.15 -15.05
CA SER A 498 8.03 0.48 -14.11
C SER A 498 7.35 1.44 -13.10
N PRO A 499 7.73 1.41 -11.81
CA PRO A 499 7.33 2.41 -10.83
C PRO A 499 7.67 3.86 -11.19
N ASP A 500 8.78 4.06 -11.90
CA ASP A 500 9.36 5.37 -12.22
C ASP A 500 9.38 5.55 -13.75
N GLU A 501 8.68 6.56 -14.27
CA GLU A 501 8.26 6.64 -15.69
C GLU A 501 9.39 6.66 -16.74
N ARG A 502 10.60 7.09 -16.35
CA ARG A 502 11.74 7.24 -17.28
C ARG A 502 12.47 5.93 -17.60
N VAL A 503 12.26 4.90 -16.79
CA VAL A 503 12.83 3.55 -16.94
C VAL A 503 12.44 2.94 -18.30
N THR A 504 11.19 3.15 -18.74
CA THR A 504 10.71 2.71 -20.07
C THR A 504 11.52 3.29 -21.24
N ALA A 505 12.28 4.38 -21.07
CA ALA A 505 13.14 4.92 -22.12
C ALA A 505 14.40 4.05 -22.38
N THR A 506 14.93 3.33 -21.37
CA THR A 506 16.17 2.56 -21.52
C THR A 506 16.03 1.50 -22.63
N TYR A 507 14.90 0.79 -22.68
CA TYR A 507 14.67 -0.24 -23.71
C TYR A 507 14.43 0.34 -25.10
N ALA A 508 13.93 1.58 -25.21
CA ALA A 508 13.81 2.27 -26.49
C ALA A 508 15.17 2.70 -27.04
N GLU A 509 16.10 3.13 -26.17
CA GLU A 509 17.52 3.38 -26.54
C GLU A 509 18.25 2.09 -26.96
N TRP A 510 17.75 0.92 -26.54
CA TRP A 510 18.27 -0.39 -26.93
C TRP A 510 17.59 -1.03 -28.15
N MET A 511 16.58 -0.39 -28.77
CA MET A 511 16.00 -0.87 -30.02
C MET A 511 16.78 -0.36 -31.22
N THR A 512 17.00 -1.22 -32.21
CA THR A 512 17.45 -0.81 -33.55
C THR A 512 16.34 -0.04 -34.28
N GLU A 513 16.71 0.72 -35.31
CA GLU A 513 15.75 1.41 -36.18
C GLU A 513 14.77 0.41 -36.85
N GLY A 514 15.22 -0.81 -37.12
CA GLY A 514 14.39 -1.90 -37.65
C GLY A 514 13.34 -2.39 -36.64
N GLU A 515 13.76 -2.78 -35.43
CA GLU A 515 12.84 -3.19 -34.35
C GLU A 515 11.88 -2.06 -33.95
N THR A 516 12.37 -0.82 -33.94
CA THR A 516 11.54 0.38 -33.69
C THR A 516 10.47 0.55 -34.78
N THR A 517 10.81 0.29 -36.03
CA THR A 517 9.88 0.34 -37.18
C THR A 517 8.89 -0.83 -37.15
N GLU A 518 9.33 -2.04 -36.84
CA GLU A 518 8.48 -3.22 -36.62
C GLU A 518 7.47 -2.96 -35.50
N LEU A 519 7.92 -2.38 -34.39
CA LEU A 519 7.06 -1.95 -33.30
C LEU A 519 6.09 -0.86 -33.73
N GLN A 520 6.52 0.22 -34.40
CA GLN A 520 5.64 1.30 -34.88
C GLN A 520 4.56 0.81 -35.87
N ASN A 521 4.91 -0.08 -36.79
CA ASN A 521 3.95 -0.74 -37.67
C ASN A 521 2.94 -1.58 -36.86
N THR A 522 3.42 -2.28 -35.82
CA THR A 522 2.56 -3.06 -34.92
C THR A 522 1.68 -2.17 -34.03
N ILE A 523 2.14 -0.98 -33.61
CA ILE A 523 1.30 0.03 -32.92
C ILE A 523 0.20 0.51 -33.86
N THR A 524 0.54 0.79 -35.11
CA THR A 524 -0.40 1.28 -36.12
C THR A 524 -1.52 0.25 -36.37
N PHE A 525 -1.15 -1.02 -36.56
CA PHE A 525 -2.10 -2.14 -36.68
C PHE A 525 -2.89 -2.39 -35.39
N ALA A 526 -2.26 -2.23 -34.22
CA ALA A 526 -2.90 -2.38 -32.91
C ALA A 526 -3.98 -1.34 -32.63
N LEU A 527 -3.87 -0.13 -33.19
CA LEU A 527 -4.91 0.92 -33.10
C LEU A 527 -6.18 0.54 -33.88
N GLU A 528 -6.09 -0.36 -34.86
CA GLU A 528 -7.23 -0.83 -35.67
C GLU A 528 -7.91 -2.10 -35.10
N GLN A 529 -7.23 -2.87 -34.24
CA GLN A 529 -7.71 -4.15 -33.68
C GLN A 529 -7.70 -4.24 -32.14
N GLY A 530 -7.25 -3.21 -31.43
CA GLY A 530 -7.47 -3.05 -30.00
C GLY A 530 -6.53 -3.83 -29.07
N LYS A 531 -5.25 -3.95 -29.41
CA LYS A 531 -4.17 -4.24 -28.43
C LYS A 531 -2.76 -4.05 -28.98
N LEU A 532 -1.97 -3.21 -28.33
CA LEU A 532 -0.52 -3.15 -28.56
C LEU A 532 0.11 -4.46 -28.08
N HIS A 533 0.80 -5.17 -28.98
CA HIS A 533 1.57 -6.36 -28.65
C HIS A 533 2.99 -6.23 -29.21
N VAL A 534 4.00 -6.18 -28.33
CA VAL A 534 5.40 -6.21 -28.72
C VAL A 534 5.72 -7.61 -29.27
N PRO A 535 6.26 -7.73 -30.50
CA PRO A 535 6.63 -9.02 -31.08
C PRO A 535 7.65 -9.79 -30.24
N LYS A 536 7.52 -11.12 -30.16
CA LYS A 536 8.44 -11.98 -29.41
C LYS A 536 9.89 -11.91 -29.89
N SER A 537 10.09 -11.61 -31.18
CA SER A 537 11.40 -11.28 -31.77
C SER A 537 12.09 -10.14 -31.01
N VAL A 538 11.38 -9.05 -30.78
CA VAL A 538 11.88 -7.84 -30.09
C VAL A 538 12.10 -8.12 -28.60
N ASP A 539 11.18 -8.83 -27.93
CA ASP A 539 11.38 -9.23 -26.54
C ASP A 539 12.65 -10.10 -26.38
N THR A 540 12.84 -11.16 -27.18
CA THR A 540 14.03 -12.02 -27.11
C THR A 540 15.33 -11.27 -27.44
N ALA A 541 15.29 -10.33 -28.40
CA ALA A 541 16.46 -9.52 -28.74
C ALA A 541 16.82 -8.52 -27.62
N LEU A 542 15.82 -7.95 -26.93
CA LEU A 542 16.02 -7.13 -25.73
C LEU A 542 16.50 -7.95 -24.53
N GLN A 543 16.02 -9.17 -24.33
CA GLN A 543 16.48 -10.09 -23.28
C GLN A 543 17.98 -10.38 -23.40
N GLU A 544 18.49 -10.65 -24.62
CA GLU A 544 19.92 -10.90 -24.81
C GLU A 544 20.77 -9.63 -24.66
N ARG A 545 20.27 -8.46 -25.12
CA ARG A 545 20.94 -7.17 -24.87
C ARG A 545 20.99 -6.83 -23.38
N MET A 546 19.92 -7.11 -22.63
CA MET A 546 19.87 -6.98 -21.18
C MET A 546 20.90 -7.89 -20.50
N ARG A 547 20.91 -9.17 -20.86
CA ARG A 547 21.86 -10.18 -20.37
C ARG A 547 23.32 -9.77 -20.64
N GLN A 548 23.61 -9.21 -21.80
CA GLN A 548 24.96 -8.73 -22.15
C GLN A 548 25.36 -7.50 -21.32
N HIS A 549 24.50 -6.48 -21.21
CA HIS A 549 24.76 -5.29 -20.36
C HIS A 549 24.99 -5.68 -18.88
N ILE A 550 24.14 -6.54 -18.33
CA ILE A 550 24.25 -7.01 -16.95
C ILE A 550 25.59 -7.72 -16.72
N ARG A 551 26.02 -8.61 -17.63
CA ARG A 551 27.35 -9.23 -17.58
C ARG A 551 28.47 -8.18 -17.67
N ASP A 552 28.45 -7.32 -18.68
CA ASP A 552 29.55 -6.39 -18.97
C ASP A 552 29.74 -5.32 -17.89
N VAL A 553 28.67 -4.87 -17.22
CA VAL A 553 28.74 -3.86 -16.15
C VAL A 553 28.94 -4.51 -14.78
N TYR A 554 28.27 -5.62 -14.50
CA TYR A 554 28.18 -6.20 -13.16
C TYR A 554 28.92 -7.54 -12.99
N ALA A 555 29.88 -7.89 -13.86
CA ALA A 555 30.71 -9.11 -13.80
C ALA A 555 31.36 -9.44 -12.43
N GLY A 556 31.53 -8.46 -11.54
CA GLY A 556 32.04 -8.68 -10.17
C GLY A 556 30.96 -9.02 -9.14
N GLY A 557 29.69 -9.11 -9.56
CA GLY A 557 28.50 -9.10 -8.71
C GLY A 557 28.14 -7.69 -8.21
N ILE A 558 26.85 -7.46 -7.94
CA ILE A 558 26.34 -6.27 -7.24
C ILE A 558 26.23 -6.58 -5.75
N GLU A 559 26.75 -5.70 -4.88
CA GLU A 559 26.56 -5.85 -3.43
C GLU A 559 25.31 -5.07 -2.97
N VAL A 560 24.49 -5.72 -2.15
CA VAL A 560 23.15 -5.27 -1.76
C VAL A 560 22.93 -5.46 -0.25
N VAL A 561 22.21 -4.54 0.38
CA VAL A 561 21.64 -4.73 1.72
C VAL A 561 20.12 -4.73 1.67
N ARG A 562 19.49 -5.54 2.54
CA ARG A 562 18.05 -5.50 2.80
C ARG A 562 17.78 -4.57 3.98
N ILE A 563 17.02 -3.51 3.75
CA ILE A 563 16.50 -2.63 4.79
C ILE A 563 15.07 -3.08 5.11
N GLU A 564 14.76 -3.35 6.37
CA GLU A 564 13.44 -3.79 6.84
C GLU A 564 12.86 -2.71 7.76
N LEU A 565 11.66 -2.21 7.42
CA LEU A 565 10.98 -1.15 8.18
C LEU A 565 9.63 -1.67 8.69
N ASP A 566 9.48 -1.85 10.01
CA ASP A 566 8.20 -2.19 10.65
C ASP A 566 7.56 -0.93 11.25
N GLY A 567 6.34 -0.61 10.86
CA GLY A 567 5.65 0.61 11.28
C GLY A 567 4.15 0.41 11.41
N GLN A 568 3.51 1.16 12.31
CA GLN A 568 2.06 1.09 12.51
C GLN A 568 1.31 1.46 11.22
N SER A 569 1.79 2.50 10.53
CA SER A 569 1.34 2.97 9.22
C SER A 569 2.42 3.84 8.59
N PHE A 570 2.31 4.07 7.28
CA PHE A 570 3.21 4.95 6.52
C PHE A 570 2.39 5.97 5.72
N MET A 571 3.00 7.10 5.37
CA MET A 571 2.46 8.10 4.45
C MET A 571 2.96 7.86 3.02
N LEU A 572 2.33 8.54 2.05
CA LEU A 572 2.75 8.54 0.65
C LEU A 572 4.24 8.91 0.56
N ASN A 573 5.01 8.07 -0.12
CA ASN A 573 6.46 8.19 -0.31
C ASN A 573 7.33 8.23 0.97
N GLN A 574 6.77 7.96 2.16
CA GLN A 574 7.51 8.08 3.42
C GLN A 574 8.74 7.17 3.47
N ILE A 575 8.61 5.90 3.09
CA ILE A 575 9.73 4.94 3.09
C ILE A 575 10.80 5.36 2.06
N ARG A 576 10.38 5.76 0.85
CA ARG A 576 11.29 6.26 -0.20
C ARG A 576 12.08 7.50 0.25
N LYS A 577 11.48 8.36 1.07
CA LYS A 577 12.16 9.52 1.69
C LYS A 577 13.01 9.17 2.90
N MET A 578 12.61 8.19 3.74
CA MET A 578 13.42 7.73 4.88
C MET A 578 14.76 7.15 4.39
N ILE A 579 14.72 6.29 3.35
CA ILE A 579 15.92 5.72 2.75
C ILE A 579 16.73 6.80 2.01
N GLY A 580 16.05 7.66 1.24
CA GLY A 580 16.71 8.76 0.51
C GLY A 580 17.44 9.74 1.44
N ALA A 581 16.88 10.05 2.61
CA ALA A 581 17.54 10.88 3.61
C ALA A 581 18.81 10.25 4.18
N VAL A 582 18.81 8.95 4.47
CA VAL A 582 20.02 8.24 4.98
C VAL A 582 21.13 8.24 3.92
N VAL A 583 20.79 7.97 2.65
CA VAL A 583 21.74 8.07 1.54
C VAL A 583 22.28 9.49 1.40
N CYS A 584 21.42 10.51 1.48
CA CYS A 584 21.85 11.90 1.40
C CYS A 584 22.75 12.33 2.55
N ILE A 585 22.55 11.80 3.76
CA ILE A 585 23.41 12.08 4.92
C ILE A 585 24.80 11.47 4.72
N ALA A 586 24.88 10.20 4.33
CA ALA A 586 26.13 9.51 4.06
C ALA A 586 26.94 10.17 2.93
N ALA A 587 26.31 10.40 1.78
CA ALA A 587 26.93 11.05 0.61
C ALA A 587 27.26 12.54 0.83
N ALA A 588 26.74 13.17 1.89
CA ALA A 588 27.03 14.56 2.25
C ALA A 588 27.87 14.75 3.51
N GLY A 589 28.32 13.68 4.19
CA GLY A 589 29.13 13.79 5.41
C GLY A 589 28.39 14.39 6.61
N LEU A 590 27.05 14.34 6.61
CA LEU A 590 26.23 14.98 7.65
C LEU A 590 26.22 14.17 8.95
N PRO A 591 26.07 14.83 10.12
CA PRO A 591 26.22 14.16 11.42
C PRO A 591 25.04 13.23 11.74
N LEU A 592 25.30 12.22 12.58
CA LEU A 592 24.37 11.13 12.89
C LEU A 592 22.97 11.60 13.35
N ASN A 593 22.92 12.65 14.16
CA ASN A 593 21.71 13.25 14.71
C ASN A 593 20.90 14.09 13.71
N HIS A 594 21.36 14.29 12.47
CA HIS A 594 20.69 15.17 11.49
C HIS A 594 19.24 14.75 11.19
N ILE A 595 18.94 13.44 11.23
CA ILE A 595 17.57 12.92 11.07
C ILE A 595 16.64 13.49 12.14
N ARG A 596 17.05 13.40 13.41
CA ARG A 596 16.28 13.82 14.58
C ARG A 596 16.22 15.34 14.72
N ASP A 597 17.38 15.99 14.66
CA ASP A 597 17.51 17.42 14.99
C ASP A 597 17.17 18.37 13.84
N VAL A 598 17.09 17.87 12.60
CA VAL A 598 16.73 18.65 11.41
C VAL A 598 15.50 18.08 10.70
N LEU A 599 15.51 16.81 10.29
CA LEU A 599 14.48 16.29 9.37
C LEU A 599 13.14 15.96 10.05
N LEU A 600 13.17 15.48 11.30
CA LEU A 600 11.99 15.18 12.13
C LEU A 600 11.59 16.36 13.04
N ARG A 601 12.43 17.40 13.13
CA ARG A 601 12.19 18.58 13.98
C ARG A 601 11.03 19.42 13.47
N LYS A 602 10.08 19.74 14.36
CA LYS A 602 8.94 20.62 14.08
C LYS A 602 9.42 22.01 13.66
N GLY A 603 8.67 22.67 12.76
CA GLY A 603 9.01 23.97 12.19
C GLY A 603 10.00 23.90 11.03
N VAL A 604 10.97 22.99 11.04
CA VAL A 604 11.98 22.85 9.97
C VAL A 604 11.36 22.21 8.73
N ARG A 605 11.36 22.92 7.59
CA ARG A 605 11.11 22.33 6.26
C ARG A 605 12.44 21.98 5.61
N ARG A 606 12.57 20.74 5.14
CA ARG A 606 13.61 20.32 4.18
C ARG A 606 12.95 19.40 3.16
N GLY A 607 13.25 19.60 1.88
CA GLY A 607 12.84 18.65 0.84
C GLY A 607 13.79 17.47 0.82
N ILE A 608 13.21 16.26 0.73
CA ILE A 608 13.94 15.01 0.81
C ILE A 608 13.78 14.27 -0.52
N PRO A 609 14.87 13.93 -1.24
CA PRO A 609 14.78 13.19 -2.47
C PRO A 609 14.27 11.78 -2.19
N MET A 610 13.47 11.25 -3.11
CA MET A 610 12.89 9.93 -3.01
C MET A 610 13.81 8.96 -3.75
N VAL A 611 14.23 7.85 -3.11
CA VAL A 611 14.86 6.75 -3.87
C VAL A 611 13.90 6.22 -4.93
N PRO A 612 14.38 5.57 -6.00
CA PRO A 612 13.56 4.77 -6.92
C PRO A 612 12.60 3.83 -6.17
N ALA A 613 11.46 3.48 -6.77
CA ALA A 613 10.51 2.57 -6.14
C ALA A 613 10.81 1.09 -6.44
N ASN A 614 11.69 0.78 -7.40
CA ASN A 614 12.09 -0.58 -7.77
C ASN A 614 12.49 -1.45 -6.56
N GLY A 615 13.29 -0.92 -5.63
CA GLY A 615 13.76 -1.69 -4.47
C GLY A 615 12.69 -2.05 -3.44
N LEU A 616 11.50 -1.43 -3.48
CA LEU A 616 10.50 -1.45 -2.40
C LEU A 616 9.44 -2.55 -2.58
N PHE A 617 9.17 -3.33 -1.53
CA PHE A 617 7.96 -4.16 -1.46
C PHE A 617 7.38 -4.36 -0.05
N LEU A 618 6.08 -4.63 0.01
CA LEU A 618 5.36 -4.97 1.25
C LEU A 618 5.63 -6.43 1.64
N SER A 619 6.25 -6.69 2.79
CA SER A 619 6.61 -8.06 3.18
C SER A 619 5.68 -8.73 4.21
N TYR A 620 5.07 -7.97 5.12
CA TYR A 620 4.20 -8.51 6.17
C TYR A 620 3.14 -7.50 6.67
N LEU A 621 2.04 -8.02 7.23
CA LEU A 621 0.89 -7.26 7.75
C LEU A 621 0.44 -7.81 9.12
N ASP A 622 0.43 -6.94 10.14
CA ASP A 622 0.05 -7.30 11.52
C ASP A 622 -1.48 -7.22 11.72
N PHE A 623 -2.10 -8.39 11.91
CA PHE A 623 -3.52 -8.53 12.31
C PHE A 623 -3.72 -9.02 13.74
N SER A 624 -2.67 -9.01 14.57
CA SER A 624 -2.70 -9.51 15.95
C SER A 624 -3.77 -8.83 16.81
N GLY A 625 -4.07 -7.54 16.55
CA GLY A 625 -5.15 -6.79 17.19
C GLY A 625 -6.57 -7.23 16.82
N TYR A 626 -6.77 -7.80 15.62
CA TYR A 626 -8.00 -8.51 15.26
C TYR A 626 -8.02 -9.89 15.92
N ASN A 627 -6.93 -10.64 15.88
CA ASN A 627 -6.85 -12.00 16.42
C ASN A 627 -7.13 -12.04 17.93
N ARG A 628 -6.57 -11.11 18.72
CA ARG A 628 -6.89 -10.94 20.15
C ARG A 628 -8.37 -10.60 20.40
N ARG A 629 -9.01 -9.85 19.48
CA ARG A 629 -10.44 -9.51 19.58
C ARG A 629 -11.33 -10.69 19.23
N LEU A 630 -10.98 -11.47 18.20
CA LEU A 630 -11.73 -12.65 17.79
C LEU A 630 -11.72 -13.71 18.89
N LYS A 631 -10.54 -14.04 19.44
CA LYS A 631 -10.41 -14.99 20.56
C LYS A 631 -11.30 -14.62 21.76
N ARG A 632 -11.39 -13.32 22.10
CA ARG A 632 -12.31 -12.82 23.14
C ARG A 632 -13.78 -12.99 22.74
N ILE A 633 -14.17 -12.62 21.53
CA ILE A 633 -15.58 -12.77 21.08
C ILE A 633 -16.01 -14.25 21.09
N GLN A 634 -15.08 -15.18 20.89
CA GLN A 634 -15.29 -16.63 20.96
C GLN A 634 -15.25 -17.21 22.39
N SER A 635 -14.55 -16.59 23.34
CA SER A 635 -14.64 -16.94 24.78
C SER A 635 -15.93 -16.43 25.41
N ASP A 636 -16.37 -15.25 24.99
CA ASP A 636 -17.48 -14.51 25.61
C ASP A 636 -18.87 -14.97 25.07
N GLY A 637 -18.90 -16.01 24.23
CA GLY A 637 -20.13 -16.68 23.75
C GLY A 637 -20.02 -17.23 22.32
N ASN A 638 -21.14 -17.75 21.79
CA ASN A 638 -21.22 -18.38 20.46
C ASN A 638 -20.99 -17.43 19.24
N ASN A 639 -20.58 -16.19 19.48
CA ASN A 639 -20.30 -15.23 18.42
C ASN A 639 -18.98 -15.54 17.73
N GLY A 640 -18.97 -15.55 16.39
CA GLY A 640 -17.75 -15.85 15.63
C GLY A 640 -17.38 -17.34 15.60
N SER A 641 -18.29 -18.25 15.94
CA SER A 641 -18.14 -19.68 15.60
C SER A 641 -17.90 -19.85 14.09
N GLY A 642 -17.06 -20.83 13.74
CA GLY A 642 -16.61 -21.08 12.36
C GLY A 642 -15.76 -19.96 11.73
N LYS A 643 -15.19 -19.05 12.54
CA LYS A 643 -14.30 -17.97 12.07
C LYS A 643 -12.87 -18.13 12.59
N ALA A 644 -11.92 -17.92 11.69
CA ALA A 644 -10.49 -18.06 11.95
C ALA A 644 -9.83 -16.72 12.26
N THR A 645 -8.76 -16.78 13.04
CA THR A 645 -7.78 -15.70 13.14
C THR A 645 -7.12 -15.48 11.78
N LEU A 646 -6.87 -14.23 11.43
CA LEU A 646 -6.11 -13.91 10.23
C LEU A 646 -4.64 -13.75 10.63
N ASP A 647 -3.83 -14.73 10.28
CA ASP A 647 -2.38 -14.64 10.29
C ASP A 647 -1.90 -14.66 8.83
N VAL A 648 -0.72 -14.10 8.54
CA VAL A 648 -0.15 -14.09 7.18
C VAL A 648 1.10 -14.98 7.05
N GLU A 649 1.51 -15.61 8.15
CA GLU A 649 2.59 -16.59 8.19
C GLU A 649 2.08 -17.94 8.72
N ALA A 650 1.31 -17.95 9.81
CA ALA A 650 0.74 -19.19 10.33
C ALA A 650 -0.42 -19.71 9.45
N GLY A 651 -0.30 -20.95 8.97
CA GLY A 651 -1.26 -21.56 8.03
C GLY A 651 -0.99 -21.19 6.55
N VAL A 652 0.13 -20.54 6.27
CA VAL A 652 0.66 -20.32 4.91
C VAL A 652 1.89 -21.21 4.71
N ASP A 653 2.07 -21.74 3.50
CA ASP A 653 3.27 -22.48 3.13
C ASP A 653 4.47 -21.53 3.06
N ALA A 654 5.50 -21.81 3.87
CA ALA A 654 6.68 -20.98 3.99
C ALA A 654 7.62 -21.10 2.77
N GLU A 655 7.65 -22.25 2.09
CA GLU A 655 8.43 -22.47 0.87
C GLU A 655 7.75 -21.79 -0.33
N GLU A 656 6.41 -21.86 -0.41
CA GLU A 656 5.59 -21.14 -1.38
C GLU A 656 5.84 -19.62 -1.32
N VAL A 657 5.88 -19.05 -0.11
CA VAL A 657 6.22 -17.63 0.11
C VAL A 657 7.68 -17.33 -0.21
N GLU A 658 8.63 -18.12 0.29
CA GLU A 658 10.06 -17.82 0.14
C GLU A 658 10.53 -17.98 -1.31
N SER A 659 9.94 -18.91 -2.07
CA SER A 659 10.12 -19.00 -3.52
C SER A 659 9.67 -17.72 -4.24
N GLN A 660 8.46 -17.23 -3.94
CA GLN A 660 7.95 -15.98 -4.51
C GLN A 660 8.76 -14.75 -4.04
N ARG A 661 9.30 -14.76 -2.81
CA ARG A 661 10.26 -13.72 -2.34
C ARG A 661 11.49 -13.68 -3.23
N ARG A 662 12.16 -14.82 -3.43
CA ARG A 662 13.41 -14.89 -4.22
C ARG A 662 13.17 -14.45 -5.67
N ARG A 663 12.01 -14.81 -6.24
CA ARG A 663 11.58 -14.32 -7.56
C ARG A 663 11.35 -12.81 -7.60
N ILE A 664 10.74 -12.21 -6.56
CA ILE A 664 10.62 -10.74 -6.45
C ILE A 664 12.02 -10.10 -6.36
N ILE A 665 12.92 -10.64 -5.54
CA ILE A 665 14.31 -10.12 -5.41
C ILE A 665 15.04 -10.20 -6.76
N ALA A 666 14.96 -11.32 -7.47
CA ALA A 666 15.57 -11.48 -8.80
C ALA A 666 15.06 -10.44 -9.79
N VAL A 667 13.75 -10.18 -9.83
CA VAL A 667 13.16 -9.12 -10.68
C VAL A 667 13.66 -7.72 -10.29
N VAL A 668 13.68 -7.40 -8.98
CA VAL A 668 14.17 -6.11 -8.47
C VAL A 668 15.62 -5.87 -8.87
N LEU A 669 16.47 -6.89 -8.74
CA LEU A 669 17.89 -6.79 -9.08
C LEU A 669 18.13 -6.82 -10.60
N ARG A 670 17.32 -7.57 -11.38
CA ARG A 670 17.31 -7.50 -12.85
C ARG A 670 17.03 -6.08 -13.32
N ASN A 671 15.99 -5.42 -12.78
CA ASN A 671 15.69 -4.02 -13.10
C ASN A 671 16.84 -3.08 -12.72
N GLU A 672 17.40 -3.23 -11.52
CA GLU A 672 18.52 -2.39 -11.06
C GLU A 672 19.76 -2.53 -11.94
N MET A 673 20.11 -3.76 -12.36
CA MET A 673 21.30 -4.06 -13.16
C MET A 673 21.10 -3.86 -14.67
N ALA A 674 19.87 -4.01 -15.18
CA ALA A 674 19.54 -3.71 -16.57
C ALA A 674 19.60 -2.21 -16.87
N GLU A 675 19.27 -1.38 -15.88
CA GLU A 675 19.00 0.04 -16.11
C GLU A 675 19.77 0.98 -15.19
N ASP A 676 20.75 0.48 -14.44
CA ASP A 676 21.62 1.23 -13.53
C ASP A 676 20.82 2.16 -12.59
N ILE A 677 19.65 1.74 -12.10
CA ILE A 677 18.59 2.65 -11.61
C ILE A 677 19.07 3.52 -10.44
N MET A 678 19.69 2.91 -9.42
CA MET A 678 20.30 3.61 -8.30
C MET A 678 21.56 4.39 -8.74
N GLY A 679 22.30 3.89 -9.73
CA GLY A 679 23.45 4.59 -10.33
C GLY A 679 23.06 5.92 -10.98
N LYS A 680 22.04 5.91 -11.85
CA LYS A 680 21.44 7.10 -12.48
C LYS A 680 20.83 8.05 -11.42
N TRP A 681 20.25 7.52 -10.34
CA TRP A 681 19.73 8.32 -9.22
C TRP A 681 20.84 9.03 -8.42
N MET A 682 21.86 8.29 -7.96
CA MET A 682 23.03 8.85 -7.26
C MET A 682 23.73 9.94 -8.08
N ARG A 683 23.81 9.74 -9.41
CA ARG A 683 24.34 10.70 -10.40
C ARG A 683 23.47 11.95 -10.59
N SER A 684 22.26 12.00 -10.05
CA SER A 684 21.44 13.23 -9.97
C SER A 684 21.65 14.01 -8.66
N LEU A 685 22.05 13.33 -7.57
CA LEU A 685 22.02 13.90 -6.22
C LEU A 685 22.97 15.08 -5.98
N ARG A 686 24.09 15.23 -6.70
CA ARG A 686 25.11 16.29 -6.44
C ARG A 686 24.51 17.68 -6.23
N HIS A 687 23.56 18.06 -7.09
CA HIS A 687 22.94 19.38 -7.04
C HIS A 687 21.95 19.50 -5.87
N VAL A 688 21.23 18.41 -5.55
CA VAL A 688 20.35 18.30 -4.38
C VAL A 688 21.14 18.42 -3.07
N LEU A 689 22.21 17.64 -2.93
CA LEU A 689 23.07 17.65 -1.74
C LEU A 689 23.69 19.02 -1.54
N ARG A 690 24.27 19.61 -2.59
CA ARG A 690 24.88 20.94 -2.51
C ARG A 690 23.86 22.04 -2.15
N LEU A 691 22.80 22.17 -2.94
CA LEU A 691 21.92 23.36 -2.89
C LEU A 691 20.86 23.31 -1.79
N ALA A 692 20.68 22.17 -1.11
CA ALA A 692 19.66 22.03 -0.07
C ALA A 692 20.08 21.27 1.21
N TRP A 693 21.19 20.54 1.21
CA TRP A 693 21.65 19.74 2.35
C TRP A 693 22.98 20.22 2.94
N LYS A 694 23.96 20.61 2.10
CA LYS A 694 25.27 21.15 2.51
C LYS A 694 25.30 22.67 2.74
N HIS A 695 24.15 23.33 2.80
CA HIS A 695 24.09 24.69 3.33
C HIS A 695 24.26 24.64 4.86
N THR A 696 25.48 24.91 5.29
CA THR A 696 25.74 25.79 6.45
C THR A 696 24.90 27.07 6.31
N LEU A 697 24.38 27.72 7.36
CA LEU A 697 24.80 27.76 8.78
C LEU A 697 26.25 28.23 8.97
N ASP A 698 26.67 29.12 8.09
CA ASP A 698 27.72 30.12 8.30
C ASP A 698 27.02 31.49 8.43
#